data_AF-A0A952SXM2-F1
#
_entry.id   AF-A0A952SXM2-F1
#
_cell.length_a   1.000
_cell.length_b   1.000
_cell.length_c   1.000
_cell.angle_alpha   90.00
_cell.angle_beta   90.00
_cell.angle_gamma   90.00
#
_symmetry.space_group_name_H-M   'P 1'
#
loop_
_entity.id
_entity.type
_entity.pdbx_description
1 polymer ?
#
loop_
_entity_poly.entity_id
_entity_poly.type
_entity_poly.pdbx_seq_one_letter_code
_entity_poly.pdbx_strand_id
1 'polypeptide(L)'
;DSHQYGVAFKSALGFSKSPGSCPDKITGPGEPFTIDCNCTKQIDLGVPVNLSQQILTAAPNCTFIPCEDIVAGRSALLRVSHDATVGNLSIRVFVNQGNLSQHTSSVEGGQQIYEAAWDTSGVQGPYSAGASVRHPDGSSATTNRNGLGRRDVVNIDARTTTSLTRTETEPTTDLALWVAIRNSTEALSFNTYLRYMDWIFCGKNDRTSLKKFERDRFDIKFEEYNTKLRAKRFLPFTDADAYRVVKAATEAFVMVNCGVHGEHPPFTEEGDRDRDEDYLGRRDLPAQGLDFEQYLETVDGTSTLPYLAIIRRKLPDIPIKVGSFEEANPNDELADECFGLLQEKLANPCLLELIWSYWHEEGMLVQTANAISWRFQNRRGAAPRDPLANLELDPLRPLNNLLWGYIQDEQHRLTVMRRNYEYDHHYGLRLEGQAVQQFNPADTRSKFLEAFHHLLRLCTVFYKQDDDTTVKADAFPVLNALKETHLILSQGAHNQFGDLPSTARIEMLMQEWLLARPEFREVLPTRIMVAYPEPWMDRVDAMKRLQGWSDTSVLHFRNLGIFGEQLLLAIRWGHWSDVQEPIQAFNWARFFRPQVQGYIHAYRAVTGVDLAAETVDTQVDATLPSVLLKRRLALQQRAS
;
A
#
# COMPACT_ATOMS: atom_id res chain seq x y z
N ASP A 1 -36.14 -6.68 5.45
CA ASP A 1 -36.39 -5.94 4.20
C ASP A 1 -35.15 -5.81 3.35
N SER A 2 -34.99 -6.76 2.45
CA SER A 2 -34.01 -6.76 1.36
C SER A 2 -34.50 -7.78 0.33
N HIS A 3 -34.74 -7.38 -0.92
CA HIS A 3 -34.71 -8.28 -2.07
C HIS A 3 -34.66 -7.47 -3.38
N GLN A 4 -33.47 -7.45 -3.99
CA GLN A 4 -33.35 -7.35 -5.44
C GLN A 4 -33.66 -8.72 -6.05
N TYR A 5 -34.22 -8.75 -7.27
CA TYR A 5 -33.78 -9.53 -8.44
C TYR A 5 -34.84 -9.40 -9.55
N GLY A 6 -34.41 -9.15 -10.78
CA GLY A 6 -35.31 -8.88 -11.91
C GLY A 6 -34.62 -9.05 -13.26
N VAL A 7 -34.29 -10.29 -13.61
CA VAL A 7 -33.76 -10.67 -14.94
C VAL A 7 -34.94 -10.99 -15.87
N ALA A 8 -34.91 -10.51 -17.12
CA ALA A 8 -35.85 -10.93 -18.16
C ALA A 8 -35.16 -11.06 -19.54
N PHE A 9 -35.40 -12.19 -20.21
CA PHE A 9 -34.81 -12.56 -21.52
C PHE A 9 -35.80 -12.38 -22.69
N LYS A 10 -35.24 -12.45 -23.90
CA LYS A 10 -35.89 -12.32 -25.23
C LYS A 10 -37.16 -13.16 -25.48
N SER A 11 -38.11 -12.58 -26.23
CA SER A 11 -38.74 -13.18 -27.43
C SER A 11 -39.21 -12.02 -28.35
N ALA A 12 -39.16 -12.04 -29.69
CA ALA A 12 -39.29 -13.07 -30.73
C ALA A 12 -40.74 -13.45 -31.08
N LEU A 13 -41.39 -12.61 -31.90
CA LEU A 13 -42.65 -12.92 -32.59
C LEU A 13 -42.67 -12.31 -33.99
N GLY A 14 -43.18 -13.07 -34.96
CA GLY A 14 -43.55 -12.59 -36.29
C GLY A 14 -44.71 -13.40 -36.87
N PHE A 15 -45.66 -12.72 -37.50
CA PHE A 15 -46.75 -13.25 -38.36
C PHE A 15 -47.16 -12.05 -39.26
N SER A 16 -46.96 -12.05 -40.58
CA SER A 16 -47.63 -12.81 -41.65
C SER A 16 -49.06 -12.34 -42.01
N LYS A 17 -49.19 -11.61 -43.14
CA LYS A 17 -50.30 -11.78 -44.11
C LYS A 17 -50.15 -10.99 -45.42
N SER A 18 -50.32 -11.71 -46.52
CA SER A 18 -50.82 -11.27 -47.83
C SER A 18 -51.56 -12.47 -48.42
N PRO A 19 -52.71 -12.35 -49.11
CA PRO A 19 -52.64 -12.15 -50.57
C PRO A 19 -53.85 -11.46 -51.26
N GLY A 20 -53.67 -11.14 -52.55
CA GLY A 20 -54.72 -10.86 -53.55
C GLY A 20 -55.05 -9.37 -53.78
N SER A 21 -55.40 -8.90 -54.99
CA SER A 21 -55.36 -9.48 -56.35
C SER A 21 -55.61 -8.39 -57.41
N CYS A 22 -55.00 -8.48 -58.60
CA CYS A 22 -55.34 -7.69 -59.82
C CYS A 22 -56.52 -8.34 -60.59
N PRO A 23 -57.23 -7.69 -61.55
CA PRO A 23 -56.76 -6.73 -62.59
C PRO A 23 -57.64 -5.44 -62.72
N ASP A 24 -57.64 -4.60 -63.78
CA ASP A 24 -56.97 -4.59 -65.10
C ASP A 24 -56.69 -3.13 -65.60
N LYS A 25 -55.81 -3.00 -66.60
CA LYS A 25 -55.69 -2.00 -67.73
C LYS A 25 -56.18 -0.53 -67.67
N ILE A 26 -55.62 0.44 -68.41
CA ILE A 26 -54.33 0.68 -69.14
C ILE A 26 -54.28 2.20 -69.51
N THR A 27 -53.09 2.72 -69.85
CA THR A 27 -52.71 4.07 -70.39
C THR A 27 -52.08 5.02 -69.36
N GLY A 28 -50.94 5.67 -69.62
CA GLY A 28 -50.04 5.69 -70.79
C GLY A 28 -48.55 5.82 -70.40
N PRO A 29 -47.63 6.00 -71.37
CA PRO A 29 -46.17 5.91 -71.14
C PRO A 29 -45.54 7.25 -70.71
N GLY A 30 -44.43 7.18 -69.94
CA GLY A 30 -43.55 8.35 -69.73
C GLY A 30 -42.81 8.41 -68.40
N GLU A 31 -41.77 7.60 -68.22
CA GLU A 31 -40.50 8.14 -67.68
C GLU A 31 -39.65 8.63 -68.89
N PRO A 32 -38.66 9.53 -68.72
CA PRO A 32 -38.15 10.13 -67.48
C PRO A 32 -38.14 11.67 -67.48
N PHE A 33 -37.84 12.33 -66.35
CA PHE A 33 -36.62 13.18 -66.21
C PHE A 33 -36.53 13.88 -64.83
N THR A 34 -35.29 14.04 -64.35
CA THR A 34 -34.92 14.96 -63.28
C THR A 34 -34.90 16.41 -63.80
N ILE A 35 -35.40 17.34 -63.00
CA ILE A 35 -35.30 18.79 -63.28
C ILE A 35 -34.27 19.39 -62.33
N ASP A 36 -33.08 19.68 -62.85
CA ASP A 36 -32.11 20.56 -62.22
C ASP A 36 -32.57 22.04 -62.26
N CYS A 37 -31.83 22.91 -61.57
CA CYS A 37 -32.19 24.28 -61.21
C CYS A 37 -32.79 25.17 -62.32
N ASN A 38 -33.60 26.14 -61.88
CA ASN A 38 -34.19 27.27 -62.64
C ASN A 38 -35.37 26.96 -63.58
N CYS A 39 -36.47 26.46 -63.02
CA CYS A 39 -37.80 26.55 -63.63
C CYS A 39 -38.77 27.36 -62.76
N THR A 40 -39.10 28.59 -63.17
CA THR A 40 -40.33 29.28 -62.73
C THR A 40 -41.52 28.58 -63.34
N LYS A 41 -42.22 27.75 -62.55
CA LYS A 41 -43.45 27.09 -62.99
C LYS A 41 -44.64 28.00 -62.71
N GLN A 42 -45.15 28.64 -63.76
CA GLN A 42 -46.38 29.42 -63.67
C GLN A 42 -47.55 28.45 -63.44
N ILE A 43 -48.08 28.45 -62.22
CA ILE A 43 -49.36 27.81 -61.87
C ILE A 43 -50.42 28.90 -62.07
N ASP A 44 -51.53 28.56 -62.71
CA ASP A 44 -52.66 29.47 -62.92
C ASP A 44 -53.43 29.72 -61.61
N LEU A 45 -52.79 30.44 -60.70
CA LEU A 45 -53.45 31.30 -59.73
C LEU A 45 -53.99 32.55 -60.47
N GLY A 46 -55.04 33.17 -59.94
CA GLY A 46 -55.55 34.45 -60.47
C GLY A 46 -54.55 35.62 -60.40
N VAL A 47 -53.40 35.43 -59.76
CA VAL A 47 -52.27 36.36 -59.64
C VAL A 47 -50.96 35.54 -59.71
N PRO A 48 -49.94 35.91 -60.50
CA PRO A 48 -48.67 35.19 -60.52
C PRO A 48 -47.93 35.28 -59.18
N VAL A 49 -47.58 34.14 -58.59
CA VAL A 49 -46.89 34.07 -57.28
C VAL A 49 -45.44 33.64 -57.46
N ASN A 50 -44.51 34.60 -57.33
CA ASN A 50 -43.06 34.33 -57.34
C ASN A 50 -42.59 33.76 -55.99
N LEU A 51 -42.84 32.46 -55.76
CA LEU A 51 -42.43 31.77 -54.54
C LEU A 51 -40.96 31.33 -54.61
N SER A 52 -40.14 31.79 -53.66
CA SER A 52 -38.72 31.43 -53.51
C SER A 52 -38.46 30.72 -52.19
N GLN A 53 -37.49 29.80 -52.15
CA GLN A 53 -37.08 29.07 -50.96
C GLN A 53 -35.54 29.01 -50.85
N GLN A 54 -35.00 29.30 -49.67
CA GLN A 54 -33.58 29.26 -49.34
C GLN A 54 -33.34 28.53 -48.01
N ILE A 55 -32.23 27.81 -47.92
CA ILE A 55 -31.72 27.26 -46.66
C ILE A 55 -30.44 28.02 -46.34
N LEU A 56 -30.42 28.66 -45.17
CA LEU A 56 -29.33 29.48 -44.67
C LEU A 56 -28.67 28.77 -43.49
N THR A 57 -27.34 28.84 -43.36
CA THR A 57 -26.64 28.44 -42.12
C THR A 57 -25.83 29.61 -41.58
N ALA A 58 -25.59 29.60 -40.27
CA ALA A 58 -24.77 30.61 -39.62
C ALA A 58 -23.27 30.34 -39.87
N ALA A 59 -22.60 31.26 -40.52
CA ALA A 59 -21.14 31.25 -40.66
C ALA A 59 -20.45 31.70 -39.35
N PRO A 60 -19.15 31.43 -39.15
CA PRO A 60 -18.42 31.77 -37.92
C PRO A 60 -18.38 33.27 -37.56
N ASN A 61 -18.73 34.15 -38.51
CA ASN A 61 -18.85 35.60 -38.34
C ASN A 61 -20.29 36.07 -38.07
N CYS A 62 -21.20 35.16 -37.69
CA CYS A 62 -22.63 35.40 -37.47
C CYS A 62 -23.41 35.94 -38.69
N THR A 63 -22.90 35.77 -39.91
CA THR A 63 -23.68 36.05 -41.13
C THR A 63 -24.35 34.79 -41.66
N PHE A 64 -25.54 34.94 -42.22
CA PHE A 64 -26.30 33.83 -42.83
C PHE A 64 -25.88 33.64 -44.29
N ILE A 65 -25.40 32.44 -44.63
CA ILE A 65 -24.97 32.09 -46.00
C ILE A 65 -25.90 31.02 -46.56
N PRO A 66 -26.37 31.12 -47.83
CA PRO A 66 -27.14 30.06 -48.47
C PRO A 66 -26.28 28.81 -48.65
N CYS A 67 -26.82 27.66 -48.25
CA CYS A 67 -26.13 26.37 -48.32
C CYS A 67 -26.89 25.37 -49.19
N GLU A 68 -26.18 24.40 -49.75
CA GLU A 68 -26.72 23.24 -50.46
C GLU A 68 -26.70 21.99 -49.56
N ASP A 69 -25.56 21.74 -48.90
CA ASP A 69 -25.41 20.71 -47.88
C ASP A 69 -25.50 21.28 -46.45
N ILE A 70 -25.96 20.44 -45.52
CA ILE A 70 -26.11 20.76 -44.10
C ILE A 70 -25.12 19.92 -43.28
N VAL A 71 -24.51 20.51 -42.24
CA VAL A 71 -23.71 19.77 -41.25
C VAL A 71 -24.58 19.46 -40.04
N ALA A 72 -24.69 18.18 -39.68
CA ALA A 72 -25.52 17.71 -38.57
C ALA A 72 -25.09 18.37 -37.25
N GLY A 73 -26.05 18.96 -36.53
CA GLY A 73 -25.81 19.64 -35.26
C GLY A 73 -25.49 21.14 -35.36
N ARG A 74 -25.48 21.73 -36.56
CA ARG A 74 -25.40 23.20 -36.73
C ARG A 74 -26.76 23.81 -37.04
N SER A 75 -27.10 24.91 -36.37
CA SER A 75 -28.37 25.61 -36.58
C SER A 75 -28.52 26.09 -38.02
N ALA A 76 -29.64 25.74 -38.66
CA ALA A 76 -30.02 26.21 -39.99
C ALA A 76 -31.33 27.02 -39.91
N LEU A 77 -31.58 27.84 -40.94
CA LEU A 77 -32.78 28.66 -41.08
C LEU A 77 -33.39 28.40 -42.46
N LEU A 78 -34.67 28.06 -42.50
CA LEU A 78 -35.43 27.87 -43.72
C LEU A 78 -36.24 29.14 -44.00
N ARG A 79 -35.84 29.86 -45.04
CA ARG A 79 -36.43 31.13 -45.49
C ARG A 79 -37.25 30.90 -46.75
N VAL A 80 -38.48 31.37 -46.78
CA VAL A 80 -39.41 31.29 -47.91
C VAL A 80 -39.95 32.69 -48.19
N SER A 81 -39.98 33.15 -49.44
CA SER A 81 -40.53 34.48 -49.77
C SER A 81 -41.46 34.44 -50.97
N HIS A 82 -42.44 35.35 -50.99
CA HIS A 82 -43.28 35.62 -52.16
C HIS A 82 -43.57 37.13 -52.30
N ASP A 83 -44.12 37.53 -53.45
CA ASP A 83 -44.55 38.91 -53.69
C ASP A 83 -45.67 39.32 -52.70
N ALA A 84 -45.53 40.48 -52.06
CA ALA A 84 -46.49 40.98 -51.08
C ALA A 84 -47.82 41.44 -51.72
N THR A 85 -47.88 41.67 -53.03
CA THR A 85 -49.13 42.06 -53.71
C THR A 85 -50.19 40.96 -53.73
N VAL A 86 -49.80 39.71 -53.44
CA VAL A 86 -50.70 38.53 -53.40
C VAL A 86 -51.52 38.48 -52.09
N GLY A 87 -51.12 39.23 -51.06
CA GLY A 87 -51.78 39.23 -49.75
C GLY A 87 -51.49 37.99 -48.90
N ASN A 88 -52.24 37.84 -47.80
CA ASN A 88 -51.99 36.81 -46.80
C ASN A 88 -52.34 35.40 -47.31
N LEU A 89 -51.32 34.69 -47.80
CA LEU A 89 -51.38 33.28 -48.15
C LEU A 89 -51.25 32.40 -46.90
N SER A 90 -51.88 31.21 -46.92
CA SER A 90 -51.67 30.21 -45.87
C SER A 90 -50.45 29.35 -46.21
N ILE A 91 -49.41 29.40 -45.37
CA ILE A 91 -48.14 28.71 -45.59
C ILE A 91 -47.92 27.61 -44.55
N ARG A 92 -47.50 26.43 -45.01
CA ARG A 92 -46.93 25.37 -44.17
C ARG A 92 -45.53 25.03 -44.65
N VAL A 93 -44.57 25.12 -43.73
CA VAL A 93 -43.18 24.70 -43.96
C VAL A 93 -42.99 23.32 -43.36
N PHE A 94 -42.24 22.44 -44.02
CA PHE A 94 -42.03 21.05 -43.59
C PHE A 94 -40.63 20.53 -43.95
N VAL A 95 -40.15 19.56 -43.17
CA VAL A 95 -38.89 18.83 -43.37
C VAL A 95 -39.13 17.34 -43.15
N ASN A 96 -38.36 16.48 -43.82
CA ASN A 96 -38.43 15.02 -43.61
C ASN A 96 -37.48 14.51 -42.51
N GLN A 97 -36.52 15.33 -42.07
CA GLN A 97 -35.56 15.03 -41.00
C GLN A 97 -35.31 16.29 -40.15
N GLY A 98 -35.10 16.10 -38.85
CA GLY A 98 -34.98 17.20 -37.88
C GLY A 98 -36.32 17.89 -37.58
N ASN A 99 -36.28 18.95 -36.77
CA ASN A 99 -37.48 19.69 -36.34
C ASN A 99 -37.41 21.16 -36.77
N LEU A 100 -38.54 21.70 -37.21
CA LEU A 100 -38.71 23.14 -37.48
C LEU A 100 -39.40 23.84 -36.30
N SER A 101 -39.00 25.07 -36.01
CA SER A 101 -39.75 25.98 -35.14
C SER A 101 -41.06 26.43 -35.81
N GLN A 102 -41.95 27.03 -35.02
CA GLN A 102 -43.01 27.87 -35.59
C GLN A 102 -42.37 28.98 -36.46
N HIS A 103 -42.98 29.28 -37.60
CA HIS A 103 -42.47 30.29 -38.51
C HIS A 103 -42.85 31.71 -38.06
N THR A 104 -41.96 32.66 -38.27
CA THR A 104 -42.26 34.10 -38.20
C THR A 104 -42.50 34.63 -39.61
N SER A 105 -43.25 35.74 -39.74
CA SER A 105 -43.46 36.42 -41.02
C SER A 105 -43.12 37.90 -40.93
N SER A 106 -42.41 38.42 -41.93
CA SER A 106 -42.03 39.83 -42.08
C SER A 106 -42.27 40.30 -43.52
N VAL A 107 -42.18 41.61 -43.76
CA VAL A 107 -42.26 42.18 -45.11
C VAL A 107 -41.03 43.04 -45.34
N GLU A 108 -40.22 42.68 -46.32
CA GLU A 108 -39.00 43.39 -46.71
C GLU A 108 -38.97 43.61 -48.23
N GLY A 109 -38.69 44.84 -48.67
CA GLY A 109 -38.47 45.13 -50.10
C GLY A 109 -39.63 44.84 -51.05
N GLY A 110 -40.87 44.72 -50.55
CA GLY A 110 -42.03 44.32 -51.35
C GLY A 110 -42.27 42.80 -51.41
N GLN A 111 -41.48 41.99 -50.72
CA GLN A 111 -41.72 40.56 -50.52
C GLN A 111 -42.20 40.28 -49.10
N GLN A 112 -43.12 39.32 -48.96
CA GLN A 112 -43.50 38.72 -47.68
C GLN A 112 -42.58 37.52 -47.43
N ILE A 113 -41.85 37.53 -46.32
CA ILE A 113 -40.82 36.56 -45.97
C ILE A 113 -41.29 35.75 -44.76
N TYR A 114 -41.06 34.45 -44.80
CA TYR A 114 -41.37 33.49 -43.75
C TYR A 114 -40.10 32.75 -43.35
N GLU A 115 -39.80 32.72 -42.05
CA GLU A 115 -38.58 32.11 -41.53
C GLU A 115 -38.89 31.10 -40.44
N ALA A 116 -38.28 29.91 -40.52
CA ALA A 116 -38.35 28.87 -39.49
C ALA A 116 -36.95 28.37 -39.15
N ALA A 117 -36.61 28.34 -37.87
CA ALA A 117 -35.36 27.75 -37.39
C ALA A 117 -35.43 26.22 -37.47
N TRP A 118 -34.34 25.59 -37.89
CA TRP A 118 -34.26 24.15 -38.11
C TRP A 118 -33.16 23.55 -37.23
N ASP A 119 -33.56 22.63 -36.35
CA ASP A 119 -32.65 21.75 -35.63
C ASP A 119 -32.21 20.60 -36.54
N THR A 120 -30.91 20.57 -36.83
CA THR A 120 -30.27 19.62 -37.75
C THR A 120 -29.54 18.48 -37.03
N SER A 121 -29.61 18.41 -35.70
CA SER A 121 -28.90 17.40 -34.87
C SER A 121 -29.17 15.95 -35.31
N GLY A 122 -30.40 15.66 -35.76
CA GLY A 122 -30.81 14.36 -36.28
C GLY A 122 -30.66 14.16 -37.80
N VAL A 123 -30.19 15.15 -38.57
CA VAL A 123 -30.18 15.10 -40.04
C VAL A 123 -28.95 14.34 -40.55
N GLN A 124 -29.15 13.19 -41.20
CA GLN A 124 -28.07 12.36 -41.74
C GLN A 124 -28.46 11.77 -43.11
N GLY A 125 -27.55 11.88 -44.08
CA GLY A 125 -27.81 11.44 -45.46
C GLY A 125 -28.78 12.37 -46.20
N PRO A 126 -29.56 11.88 -47.17
CA PRO A 126 -30.41 12.73 -48.00
C PRO A 126 -31.60 13.30 -47.23
N TYR A 127 -31.71 14.63 -47.20
CA TYR A 127 -32.83 15.36 -46.60
C TYR A 127 -33.70 16.02 -47.69
N SER A 128 -34.93 16.38 -47.32
CA SER A 128 -35.87 17.16 -48.11
C SER A 128 -36.58 18.19 -47.23
N ALA A 129 -36.58 19.45 -47.67
CA ALA A 129 -37.19 20.59 -46.99
C ALA A 129 -38.06 21.36 -47.98
N GLY A 130 -39.27 21.75 -47.58
CA GLY A 130 -40.24 22.33 -48.49
C GLY A 130 -41.22 23.28 -47.82
N ALA A 131 -41.97 24.00 -48.66
CA ALA A 131 -43.06 24.86 -48.23
C ALA A 131 -44.25 24.70 -49.17
N SER A 132 -45.44 24.52 -48.60
CA SER A 132 -46.71 24.47 -49.31
C SER A 132 -47.51 25.71 -49.00
N VAL A 133 -47.97 26.40 -50.04
CA VAL A 133 -48.68 27.66 -49.99
C VAL A 133 -50.04 27.48 -50.62
N ARG A 134 -51.11 27.86 -49.92
CA ARG A 134 -52.50 27.77 -50.42
C ARG A 134 -53.17 29.13 -50.38
N HIS A 135 -53.72 29.53 -51.52
CA HIS A 135 -54.49 30.76 -51.71
C HIS A 135 -55.98 30.50 -51.39
N PRO A 136 -56.78 31.52 -50.99
CA PRO A 136 -58.17 31.31 -50.56
C PRO A 136 -59.13 30.75 -51.62
N ASP A 137 -58.79 30.84 -52.91
CA ASP A 137 -59.56 30.21 -54.01
C ASP A 137 -59.39 28.67 -54.09
N GLY A 138 -58.53 28.09 -53.25
CA GLY A 138 -58.26 26.66 -53.19
C GLY A 138 -57.04 26.20 -54.01
N SER A 139 -56.44 27.08 -54.82
CA SER A 139 -55.19 26.79 -55.53
C SER A 139 -54.01 26.70 -54.55
N SER A 140 -53.00 25.89 -54.91
CA SER A 140 -51.81 25.72 -54.06
C SER A 140 -50.54 25.43 -54.86
N ALA A 141 -49.43 25.98 -54.38
CA ALA A 141 -48.07 25.76 -54.89
C ALA A 141 -47.23 25.10 -53.79
N THR A 142 -46.28 24.24 -54.17
CA THR A 142 -45.36 23.63 -53.20
C THR A 142 -43.94 23.61 -53.75
N THR A 143 -42.99 24.11 -52.97
CA THR A 143 -41.55 24.00 -53.23
C THR A 143 -40.96 22.86 -52.41
N ASN A 144 -39.98 22.17 -52.96
CA ASN A 144 -39.16 21.17 -52.27
C ASN A 144 -37.70 21.37 -52.68
N ARG A 145 -36.78 21.26 -51.73
CA ARG A 145 -35.33 21.31 -51.93
C ARG A 145 -34.68 20.15 -51.19
N ASN A 146 -33.84 19.42 -51.91
CA ASN A 146 -33.14 18.24 -51.38
C ASN A 146 -31.64 18.55 -51.26
N GLY A 147 -30.94 17.88 -50.34
CA GLY A 147 -29.50 18.00 -50.15
C GLY A 147 -28.94 16.90 -49.24
N LEU A 148 -27.64 16.92 -48.92
CA LEU A 148 -27.02 15.95 -48.01
C LEU A 148 -26.71 16.54 -46.63
N GLY A 149 -27.07 15.78 -45.59
CA GLY A 149 -26.62 15.97 -44.20
C GLY A 149 -25.32 15.22 -43.94
N ARG A 150 -24.23 15.96 -43.70
CA ARG A 150 -22.90 15.42 -43.39
C ARG A 150 -22.64 15.45 -41.87
N ARG A 151 -21.98 14.42 -41.32
CA ARG A 151 -21.48 14.44 -39.93
C ARG A 151 -20.20 15.27 -39.84
N ASP A 152 -20.04 16.05 -38.76
CA ASP A 152 -18.77 16.71 -38.45
C ASP A 152 -17.76 15.65 -37.96
N VAL A 153 -16.62 15.50 -38.64
CA VAL A 153 -15.62 14.46 -38.35
C VAL A 153 -14.48 15.07 -37.58
N VAL A 154 -14.47 14.86 -36.26
CA VAL A 154 -13.37 15.27 -35.39
C VAL A 154 -12.22 14.27 -35.53
N ASN A 155 -11.20 14.65 -36.30
CA ASN A 155 -9.94 13.90 -36.36
C ASN A 155 -9.16 14.10 -35.05
N ILE A 156 -9.08 13.05 -34.23
CA ILE A 156 -8.22 13.03 -33.04
C ILE A 156 -6.84 12.50 -33.46
N ASP A 157 -5.83 13.36 -33.44
CA ASP A 157 -4.46 13.03 -33.84
C ASP A 157 -3.74 12.25 -32.71
N ALA A 158 -4.03 10.95 -32.62
CA ALA A 158 -3.56 10.07 -31.57
C ALA A 158 -2.07 9.70 -31.73
N ARG A 159 -1.17 10.54 -31.22
CA ARG A 159 0.25 10.21 -31.07
C ARG A 159 0.44 9.13 -29.99
N THR A 160 0.49 7.86 -30.40
CA THR A 160 0.88 6.75 -29.52
C THR A 160 2.38 6.80 -29.21
N THR A 161 2.76 7.42 -28.10
CA THR A 161 4.12 7.36 -27.57
C THR A 161 4.38 6.00 -26.93
N THR A 162 5.00 5.08 -27.66
CA THR A 162 5.45 3.79 -27.11
C THR A 162 6.73 3.98 -26.29
N SER A 163 6.59 4.24 -24.99
CA SER A 163 7.69 4.11 -24.03
C SER A 163 7.87 2.65 -23.62
N LEU A 164 9.10 2.18 -23.51
CA LEU A 164 9.39 0.92 -22.84
C LEU A 164 9.06 1.08 -21.34
N THR A 165 8.08 0.33 -20.87
CA THR A 165 7.73 0.21 -19.45
C THR A 165 8.20 -1.14 -18.93
N ARG A 166 8.33 -1.23 -17.61
CA ARG A 166 8.65 -2.48 -16.92
C ARG A 166 7.52 -3.50 -17.11
N THR A 167 7.83 -4.79 -17.01
CA THR A 167 6.82 -5.86 -17.15
C THR A 167 5.77 -5.74 -16.04
N GLU A 168 4.48 -5.68 -16.40
CA GLU A 168 3.37 -5.71 -15.44
C GLU A 168 3.24 -7.09 -14.77
N THR A 169 2.57 -7.16 -13.62
CA THR A 169 2.43 -8.39 -12.82
C THR A 169 1.02 -8.53 -12.26
N GLU A 170 0.61 -9.78 -12.04
CA GLU A 170 -0.73 -10.11 -11.53
C GLU A 170 -0.83 -9.92 -10.01
N PRO A 171 -1.99 -9.52 -9.47
CA PRO A 171 -2.19 -9.34 -8.04
C PRO A 171 -2.18 -10.68 -7.29
N THR A 172 -1.30 -10.80 -6.31
CA THR A 172 -1.21 -11.94 -5.39
C THR A 172 -1.70 -11.54 -4.00
N THR A 173 -2.51 -12.39 -3.36
CA THR A 173 -3.08 -12.11 -2.02
C THR A 173 -2.01 -11.89 -0.94
N ASP A 174 -0.81 -12.45 -1.08
CA ASP A 174 0.33 -12.20 -0.19
C ASP A 174 0.78 -10.73 -0.09
N LEU A 175 0.42 -9.89 -1.08
CA LEU A 175 0.71 -8.45 -1.00
C LEU A 175 0.08 -7.84 0.25
N ALA A 176 -1.11 -8.29 0.65
CA ALA A 176 -1.77 -7.86 1.89
C ALA A 176 -0.97 -8.28 3.14
N LEU A 177 -0.41 -9.50 3.16
CA LEU A 177 0.48 -9.94 4.24
C LEU A 177 1.73 -9.07 4.33
N TRP A 178 2.40 -8.77 3.21
CA TRP A 178 3.65 -8.00 3.25
C TRP A 178 3.43 -6.52 3.60
N VAL A 179 2.30 -5.94 3.20
CA VAL A 179 1.85 -4.63 3.70
C VAL A 179 1.62 -4.70 5.21
N ALA A 180 0.93 -5.72 5.72
CA ALA A 180 0.68 -5.87 7.15
C ALA A 180 1.98 -6.08 7.96
N ILE A 181 2.95 -6.86 7.47
CA ILE A 181 4.30 -7.02 8.06
C ILE A 181 5.06 -5.69 8.07
N ARG A 182 4.99 -4.91 6.98
CA ARG A 182 5.63 -3.59 6.92
C ARG A 182 4.99 -2.64 7.94
N ASN A 183 3.67 -2.63 8.06
CA ASN A 183 2.95 -1.73 8.93
C ASN A 183 3.11 -2.10 10.41
N SER A 184 3.16 -3.39 10.78
CA SER A 184 3.48 -3.83 12.15
C SER A 184 4.92 -3.51 12.54
N THR A 185 5.90 -3.70 11.64
CA THR A 185 7.30 -3.33 11.90
C THR A 185 7.53 -1.81 11.95
N GLU A 186 6.77 -1.00 11.20
CA GLU A 186 6.76 0.46 11.30
C GLU A 186 6.09 0.93 12.62
N ALA A 187 5.04 0.25 13.07
CA ALA A 187 4.39 0.47 14.37
C ALA A 187 5.29 0.12 15.57
N LEU A 188 6.10 -0.95 15.46
CA LEU A 188 7.12 -1.34 16.45
C LEU A 188 8.40 -0.48 16.42
N SER A 189 8.50 0.51 15.53
CA SER A 189 9.69 1.36 15.42
C SER A 189 9.94 2.20 16.67
N PHE A 190 11.21 2.51 16.95
CA PHE A 190 11.60 3.31 18.11
C PHE A 190 10.92 4.69 18.15
N ASN A 191 10.67 5.31 16.98
CA ASN A 191 10.02 6.62 16.93
C ASN A 191 8.52 6.56 17.32
N THR A 192 7.80 5.50 16.92
CA THR A 192 6.42 5.24 17.38
C THR A 192 6.40 4.93 18.87
N TYR A 193 7.34 4.11 19.33
CA TYR A 193 7.53 3.80 20.74
C TYR A 193 7.86 5.04 21.61
N LEU A 194 8.73 5.94 21.14
CA LEU A 194 9.05 7.19 21.80
C LEU A 194 7.82 8.10 21.88
N ARG A 195 7.01 8.20 20.81
CA ARG A 195 5.73 8.94 20.82
C ARG A 195 4.73 8.36 21.82
N TYR A 196 4.67 7.05 21.96
CA TYR A 196 3.84 6.36 22.97
C TYR A 196 4.31 6.66 24.39
N MET A 197 5.62 6.61 24.66
CA MET A 197 6.17 6.93 25.97
C MET A 197 6.01 8.41 26.35
N ASP A 198 6.21 9.33 25.40
CA ASP A 198 5.96 10.76 25.59
C ASP A 198 4.46 11.06 25.80
N TRP A 199 3.57 10.25 25.23
CA TRP A 199 2.12 10.33 25.50
C TRP A 199 1.79 9.90 26.93
N ILE A 200 2.26 8.73 27.38
CA ILE A 200 2.02 8.23 28.74
C ILE A 200 2.62 9.13 29.81
N PHE A 201 3.90 9.51 29.67
CA PHE A 201 4.63 10.18 30.74
C PHE A 201 4.63 11.71 30.65
N CYS A 202 4.43 12.29 29.47
CA CYS A 202 4.45 13.74 29.29
C CYS A 202 3.13 14.34 28.81
N GLY A 203 2.12 13.53 28.45
CA GLY A 203 0.80 14.01 28.03
C GLY A 203 0.82 14.93 26.80
N LYS A 204 1.86 14.83 25.96
CA LYS A 204 2.14 15.81 24.88
C LYS A 204 1.19 15.72 23.68
N ASN A 205 0.62 14.55 23.41
CA ASN A 205 -0.32 14.39 22.30
C ASN A 205 -1.71 14.83 22.78
N ASP A 206 -2.33 15.75 22.04
CA ASP A 206 -3.68 16.20 22.33
C ASP A 206 -4.66 15.02 22.25
N ARG A 207 -5.63 14.95 23.17
CA ARG A 207 -6.64 13.86 23.24
C ARG A 207 -7.42 13.73 21.92
N THR A 208 -7.46 14.80 21.15
CA THR A 208 -8.08 14.92 19.83
C THR A 208 -7.34 14.21 18.70
N SER A 209 -6.06 13.82 18.87
CA SER A 209 -5.26 13.18 17.82
C SER A 209 -5.29 11.64 17.86
N LEU A 210 -5.87 11.04 18.89
CA LEU A 210 -6.04 9.59 18.98
C LEU A 210 -7.22 9.13 18.12
N LYS A 211 -7.23 7.89 17.62
CA LYS A 211 -8.44 7.30 16.99
C LYS A 211 -9.57 7.17 18.03
N LYS A 212 -10.83 7.25 17.60
CA LYS A 212 -12.00 7.27 18.51
C LYS A 212 -11.99 6.11 19.52
N PHE A 213 -11.70 4.89 19.05
CA PHE A 213 -11.56 3.68 19.86
C PHE A 213 -10.58 3.84 21.05
N GLU A 214 -9.44 4.48 20.83
CA GLU A 214 -8.44 4.72 21.87
C GLU A 214 -8.85 5.82 22.84
N ARG A 215 -9.54 6.88 22.38
CA ARG A 215 -10.07 7.94 23.27
C ARG A 215 -11.02 7.36 24.30
N ASP A 216 -12.00 6.59 23.83
CA ASP A 216 -13.05 5.99 24.66
C ASP A 216 -12.44 5.00 25.69
N ARG A 217 -11.41 4.24 25.29
CA ARG A 217 -10.68 3.30 26.17
C ARG A 217 -9.68 3.99 27.10
N PHE A 218 -9.12 5.14 26.72
CA PHE A 218 -8.15 5.89 27.53
C PHE A 218 -8.78 6.46 28.79
N ASP A 219 -9.95 7.09 28.70
CA ASP A 219 -10.58 7.70 29.87
C ASP A 219 -10.92 6.65 30.94
N ILE A 220 -11.39 5.46 30.53
CA ILE A 220 -11.59 4.30 31.42
C ILE A 220 -10.28 3.89 32.11
N LYS A 221 -9.20 3.69 31.34
CA LYS A 221 -7.88 3.30 31.88
C LYS A 221 -7.31 4.37 32.82
N PHE A 222 -7.49 5.65 32.50
CA PHE A 222 -7.01 6.79 33.29
C PHE A 222 -7.80 6.93 34.60
N GLU A 223 -9.10 6.69 34.58
CA GLU A 223 -9.94 6.65 35.78
C GLU A 223 -9.56 5.47 36.67
N GLU A 224 -9.41 4.25 36.14
CA GLU A 224 -8.95 3.09 36.92
C GLU A 224 -7.55 3.28 37.52
N TYR A 225 -6.63 3.88 36.76
CA TYR A 225 -5.29 4.19 37.27
C TYR A 225 -5.36 5.12 38.49
N ASN A 226 -6.10 6.24 38.39
CA ASN A 226 -6.19 7.23 39.45
C ASN A 226 -7.01 6.74 40.66
N THR A 227 -8.08 5.98 40.44
CA THR A 227 -9.01 5.55 41.50
C THR A 227 -8.59 4.25 42.18
N LYS A 228 -8.14 3.24 41.42
CA LYS A 228 -7.90 1.87 41.93
C LYS A 228 -6.41 1.55 42.12
N LEU A 229 -5.55 1.92 41.16
CA LEU A 229 -4.15 1.48 41.15
C LEU A 229 -3.22 2.42 41.93
N ARG A 230 -3.39 3.74 41.80
CA ARG A 230 -2.54 4.74 42.46
C ARG A 230 -2.54 4.61 43.98
N ALA A 231 -3.69 4.29 44.59
CA ALA A 231 -3.81 4.06 46.03
C ALA A 231 -3.15 2.75 46.50
N LYS A 232 -2.99 1.75 45.62
CA LYS A 232 -2.40 0.45 45.94
C LYS A 232 -0.88 0.38 45.77
N ARG A 233 -0.26 1.37 45.10
CA ARG A 233 1.19 1.44 44.83
C ARG A 233 1.90 2.39 45.82
N PHE A 234 1.60 2.27 47.10
CA PHE A 234 2.17 3.14 48.14
C PHE A 234 3.26 2.42 48.95
N LEU A 235 4.51 2.49 48.48
CA LEU A 235 5.70 2.21 49.27
C LEU A 235 6.61 3.45 49.26
N PRO A 236 6.82 4.14 50.39
CA PRO A 236 7.42 5.47 50.41
C PRO A 236 8.94 5.53 50.11
N PHE A 237 9.59 4.39 49.87
CA PHE A 237 11.05 4.29 49.72
C PHE A 237 11.51 3.32 48.60
N THR A 238 10.62 2.86 47.71
CA THR A 238 10.98 1.94 46.61
C THR A 238 11.05 2.65 45.25
N ASP A 239 12.16 3.36 45.01
CA ASP A 239 12.43 4.07 43.75
C ASP A 239 12.40 3.18 42.48
N ALA A 240 12.47 1.85 42.64
CA ALA A 240 12.34 0.88 41.55
C ALA A 240 10.95 0.85 40.88
N ASP A 241 9.91 1.46 41.48
CA ASP A 241 8.57 1.48 40.89
C ASP A 241 8.51 2.30 39.59
N ALA A 242 9.36 3.31 39.42
CA ALA A 242 9.45 4.05 38.15
C ALA A 242 9.89 3.14 37.00
N TYR A 243 10.91 2.32 37.22
CA TYR A 243 11.39 1.33 36.24
C TYR A 243 10.33 0.27 35.93
N ARG A 244 9.60 -0.22 36.95
CA ARG A 244 8.48 -1.16 36.77
C ARG A 244 7.35 -0.58 35.91
N VAL A 245 7.04 0.71 36.04
CA VAL A 245 6.04 1.37 35.18
C VAL A 245 6.53 1.46 33.74
N VAL A 246 7.81 1.77 33.49
CA VAL A 246 8.39 1.74 32.14
C VAL A 246 8.37 0.32 31.55
N LYS A 247 8.69 -0.71 32.35
CA LYS A 247 8.64 -2.12 31.95
C LYS A 247 7.22 -2.55 31.55
N ALA A 248 6.22 -2.29 32.40
CA ALA A 248 4.82 -2.59 32.10
C ALA A 248 4.29 -1.80 30.88
N ALA A 249 4.72 -0.55 30.70
CA ALA A 249 4.36 0.25 29.52
C ALA A 249 5.03 -0.28 28.23
N THR A 250 6.27 -0.78 28.29
CA THR A 250 6.92 -1.43 27.14
C THR A 250 6.30 -2.78 26.78
N GLU A 251 5.94 -3.59 27.77
CA GLU A 251 5.18 -4.83 27.58
C GLU A 251 3.84 -4.56 26.88
N ALA A 252 3.07 -3.58 27.36
CA ALA A 252 1.82 -3.16 26.73
C ALA A 252 2.02 -2.58 25.32
N PHE A 253 3.09 -1.82 25.08
CA PHE A 253 3.42 -1.30 23.74
C PHE A 253 3.70 -2.42 22.75
N VAL A 254 4.54 -3.40 23.11
CA VAL A 254 4.88 -4.51 22.23
C VAL A 254 3.63 -5.37 21.98
N MET A 255 2.87 -5.69 23.03
CA MET A 255 1.64 -6.49 22.94
C MET A 255 0.60 -5.90 21.96
N VAL A 256 0.43 -4.57 21.93
CA VAL A 256 -0.53 -3.91 21.04
C VAL A 256 -0.04 -3.84 19.59
N ASN A 257 1.28 -3.72 19.37
CA ASN A 257 1.84 -3.45 18.03
C ASN A 257 2.49 -4.67 17.35
N CYS A 258 2.68 -5.80 18.05
CA CYS A 258 3.28 -7.00 17.45
C CYS A 258 2.30 -7.90 16.68
N GLY A 259 0.99 -7.71 16.84
CA GLY A 259 -0.03 -8.51 16.16
C GLY A 259 -0.29 -8.06 14.72
N VAL A 260 -0.85 -8.97 13.91
CA VAL A 260 -1.36 -8.66 12.56
C VAL A 260 -2.85 -8.33 12.67
N HIS A 261 -3.17 -7.04 12.86
CA HIS A 261 -4.55 -6.58 12.79
C HIS A 261 -4.78 -5.80 11.49
N GLY A 262 -5.93 -6.05 10.85
CA GLY A 262 -6.41 -5.24 9.71
C GLY A 262 -6.83 -3.82 10.12
N GLU A 263 -7.01 -3.55 11.41
CA GLU A 263 -7.23 -2.21 11.94
C GLU A 263 -5.90 -1.48 12.17
N HIS A 264 -5.73 -0.33 11.51
CA HIS A 264 -4.51 0.47 11.56
C HIS A 264 -4.10 0.87 12.99
N PRO A 265 -2.81 0.68 13.39
CA PRO A 265 -2.30 1.00 14.73
C PRO A 265 -2.66 2.41 15.23
N PRO A 266 -2.79 2.61 16.55
CA PRO A 266 -3.34 3.85 17.11
C PRO A 266 -2.44 5.09 16.99
N PHE A 267 -1.17 4.92 16.58
CA PHE A 267 -0.17 5.98 16.48
C PHE A 267 0.36 6.24 15.06
N THR A 268 -0.06 5.48 14.03
CA THR A 268 0.19 5.87 12.63
C THR A 268 -0.74 7.02 12.20
N GLU A 269 -0.31 7.78 11.20
CA GLU A 269 -0.97 9.01 10.76
C GLU A 269 -2.21 8.71 9.90
N GLU A 270 -3.23 9.57 9.94
CA GLU A 270 -4.36 9.47 9.01
C GLU A 270 -3.88 9.76 7.57
N GLY A 271 -3.76 8.69 6.77
CA GLY A 271 -3.18 8.71 5.41
C GLY A 271 -2.49 7.41 4.97
N ASP A 272 -2.46 6.37 5.82
CA ASP A 272 -1.74 5.11 5.53
C ASP A 272 -2.17 4.39 4.23
N ARG A 273 -3.44 4.47 3.80
CA ARG A 273 -3.87 3.83 2.53
C ARG A 273 -3.19 4.46 1.33
N ASP A 274 -3.21 5.79 1.22
CA ASP A 274 -2.51 6.52 0.16
C ASP A 274 -1.00 6.23 0.21
N ARG A 275 -0.42 6.09 1.41
CA ARG A 275 1.00 5.73 1.62
C ARG A 275 1.34 4.33 1.09
N ASP A 276 0.46 3.36 1.28
CA ASP A 276 0.66 1.98 0.83
C ASP A 276 0.37 1.81 -0.67
N GLU A 277 -0.64 2.51 -1.21
CA GLU A 277 -0.84 2.63 -2.65
C GLU A 277 0.37 3.30 -3.34
N ASP A 278 0.92 4.39 -2.77
CA ASP A 278 2.16 5.02 -3.23
C ASP A 278 3.36 4.06 -3.19
N TYR A 279 3.46 3.23 -2.14
CA TYR A 279 4.53 2.26 -1.98
C TYR A 279 4.48 1.18 -3.08
N LEU A 280 3.29 0.69 -3.41
CA LEU A 280 3.08 -0.32 -4.46
C LEU A 280 3.22 0.28 -5.86
N GLY A 281 2.64 1.46 -6.10
CA GLY A 281 2.72 2.17 -7.38
C GLY A 281 4.15 2.50 -7.79
N ARG A 282 5.02 2.91 -6.84
CA ARG A 282 6.47 3.13 -7.08
C ARG A 282 7.26 1.86 -7.41
N ARG A 283 6.64 0.67 -7.38
CA ARG A 283 7.27 -0.65 -7.63
C ARG A 283 6.64 -1.42 -8.78
N ASP A 284 5.68 -0.82 -9.48
CA ASP A 284 4.88 -1.47 -10.52
C ASP A 284 4.16 -2.71 -9.98
N LEU A 285 3.56 -2.58 -8.79
CA LEU A 285 2.76 -3.60 -8.12
C LEU A 285 1.28 -3.20 -8.10
N PRO A 286 0.34 -4.14 -8.30
CA PRO A 286 -1.09 -3.85 -8.27
C PRO A 286 -1.57 -3.57 -6.84
N ALA A 287 -2.28 -2.44 -6.66
CA ALA A 287 -2.87 -2.04 -5.38
C ALA A 287 -4.35 -2.48 -5.22
N GLN A 288 -4.98 -2.99 -6.27
CA GLN A 288 -6.38 -3.41 -6.25
C GLN A 288 -6.53 -4.81 -5.64
N GLY A 289 -7.57 -5.02 -4.82
CA GLY A 289 -7.89 -6.32 -4.24
C GLY A 289 -7.09 -6.69 -2.98
N LEU A 290 -6.44 -5.72 -2.33
CA LEU A 290 -5.71 -5.92 -1.07
C LEU A 290 -6.65 -6.02 0.12
N ASP A 291 -7.23 -7.20 0.31
CA ASP A 291 -8.04 -7.55 1.47
C ASP A 291 -7.31 -8.62 2.29
N PHE A 292 -6.98 -8.29 3.54
CA PHE A 292 -6.24 -9.21 4.40
C PHE A 292 -7.08 -10.44 4.78
N GLU A 293 -8.41 -10.30 4.90
CA GLU A 293 -9.30 -11.44 5.18
C GLU A 293 -9.31 -12.46 4.04
N GLN A 294 -9.06 -12.05 2.79
CA GLN A 294 -8.93 -12.94 1.64
C GLN A 294 -7.61 -13.74 1.63
N TYR A 295 -6.62 -13.35 2.44
CA TYR A 295 -5.39 -14.11 2.65
C TYR A 295 -5.51 -15.18 3.74
N LEU A 296 -6.47 -15.04 4.66
CA LEU A 296 -6.61 -15.94 5.80
C LEU A 296 -7.32 -17.24 5.43
N GLU A 297 -6.80 -18.37 5.94
CA GLU A 297 -7.47 -19.66 5.87
C GLU A 297 -8.25 -19.92 7.15
N THR A 298 -9.56 -20.19 7.02
CA THR A 298 -10.40 -20.61 8.14
C THR A 298 -10.17 -22.09 8.46
N VAL A 299 -9.63 -22.38 9.65
CA VAL A 299 -9.48 -23.75 10.18
C VAL A 299 -10.21 -23.84 11.52
N ASP A 300 -11.05 -24.86 11.67
CA ASP A 300 -11.89 -25.09 12.86
C ASP A 300 -12.70 -23.85 13.30
N GLY A 301 -13.15 -23.04 12.33
CA GLY A 301 -13.90 -21.80 12.58
C GLY A 301 -13.06 -20.57 12.96
N THR A 302 -11.73 -20.68 12.98
CA THR A 302 -10.81 -19.55 13.25
C THR A 302 -10.08 -19.15 11.96
N SER A 303 -10.10 -17.87 11.60
CA SER A 303 -9.26 -17.31 10.53
C SER A 303 -7.80 -17.29 10.96
N THR A 304 -6.90 -17.88 10.18
CA THR A 304 -5.48 -18.02 10.51
C THR A 304 -4.59 -17.82 9.28
N LEU A 305 -3.31 -17.49 9.47
CA LEU A 305 -2.36 -17.43 8.35
C LEU A 305 -2.23 -18.81 7.67
N PRO A 306 -2.12 -18.90 6.33
CA PRO A 306 -2.01 -20.18 5.60
C PRO A 306 -0.90 -21.12 6.12
N TYR A 307 0.25 -20.57 6.52
CA TYR A 307 1.33 -21.36 7.15
C TYR A 307 0.92 -21.94 8.51
N LEU A 308 0.19 -21.20 9.34
CA LEU A 308 -0.36 -21.69 10.61
C LEU A 308 -1.48 -22.71 10.40
N ALA A 309 -2.32 -22.53 9.38
CA ALA A 309 -3.35 -23.49 9.00
C ALA A 309 -2.76 -24.88 8.72
N ILE A 310 -1.57 -24.95 8.11
CA ILE A 310 -0.85 -26.21 7.87
C ILE A 310 -0.28 -26.82 9.14
N ILE A 311 0.26 -26.01 10.05
CA ILE A 311 0.72 -26.48 11.37
C ILE A 311 -0.48 -27.02 12.17
N ARG A 312 -1.62 -26.32 12.13
CA ARG A 312 -2.87 -26.74 12.75
C ARG A 312 -3.35 -28.09 12.19
N ARG A 313 -3.37 -28.26 10.86
CA ARG A 313 -3.69 -29.53 10.19
C ARG A 313 -2.76 -30.69 10.57
N LYS A 314 -1.52 -30.42 10.97
CA LYS A 314 -0.56 -31.43 11.47
C LYS A 314 -0.75 -31.79 12.95
N LEU A 315 -1.54 -31.01 13.70
CA LEU A 315 -1.75 -31.17 15.14
C LEU A 315 -3.26 -31.27 15.48
N PRO A 316 -3.98 -32.28 14.94
CA PRO A 316 -5.42 -32.44 15.20
C PRO A 316 -5.71 -32.82 16.66
N ASP A 317 -4.79 -33.55 17.31
CA ASP A 317 -4.96 -34.09 18.67
C ASP A 317 -4.88 -33.02 19.77
N ILE A 318 -4.45 -31.80 19.44
CA ILE A 318 -4.31 -30.69 20.39
C ILE A 318 -5.55 -29.80 20.26
N PRO A 319 -6.35 -29.56 21.32
CA PRO A 319 -7.53 -28.72 21.21
C PRO A 319 -7.18 -27.22 21.07
N ILE A 320 -8.09 -26.44 20.50
CA ILE A 320 -8.02 -24.97 20.51
C ILE A 320 -8.75 -24.47 21.76
N LYS A 321 -8.10 -23.58 22.53
CA LYS A 321 -8.67 -22.91 23.71
C LYS A 321 -9.12 -21.50 23.36
N VAL A 322 -10.33 -21.16 23.78
CA VAL A 322 -10.90 -19.80 23.66
C VAL A 322 -10.55 -18.93 24.89
N GLY A 323 -10.58 -19.52 26.10
CA GLY A 323 -10.23 -18.83 27.34
C GLY A 323 -8.73 -18.86 27.67
N SER A 324 -8.28 -17.90 28.46
CA SER A 324 -6.94 -17.91 29.06
C SER A 324 -6.85 -18.89 30.23
N PHE A 325 -5.65 -19.33 30.59
CA PHE A 325 -5.44 -20.23 31.75
C PHE A 325 -5.86 -19.60 33.09
N GLU A 326 -5.91 -18.26 33.17
CA GLU A 326 -6.27 -17.52 34.39
C GLU A 326 -7.79 -17.44 34.59
N GLU A 327 -8.57 -17.67 33.54
CA GLU A 327 -10.04 -17.73 33.56
C GLU A 327 -10.58 -19.15 33.83
N ALA A 328 -9.68 -20.15 33.91
CA ALA A 328 -10.02 -21.54 34.11
C ALA A 328 -10.76 -21.77 35.43
N ASN A 329 -11.99 -22.27 35.34
CA ASN A 329 -12.91 -22.33 36.48
C ASN A 329 -12.91 -23.74 37.09
N PRO A 330 -12.39 -23.94 38.32
CA PRO A 330 -12.07 -25.27 38.85
C PRO A 330 -13.28 -26.17 39.16
N ASN A 331 -14.50 -25.73 38.88
CA ASN A 331 -15.74 -26.46 39.07
C ASN A 331 -16.38 -26.95 37.76
N ASP A 332 -15.87 -26.56 36.60
CA ASP A 332 -16.31 -27.13 35.32
C ASP A 332 -15.63 -28.50 35.11
N GLU A 333 -16.36 -29.48 34.57
CA GLU A 333 -15.82 -30.84 34.30
C GLU A 333 -14.73 -30.85 33.19
N LEU A 334 -14.46 -29.68 32.58
CA LEU A 334 -13.44 -29.43 31.57
C LEU A 334 -12.04 -29.26 32.18
N ALA A 335 -11.53 -30.29 32.84
CA ALA A 335 -10.12 -30.36 33.25
C ALA A 335 -9.11 -30.28 32.07
N ASP A 336 -9.59 -30.33 30.83
CA ASP A 336 -8.83 -30.13 29.58
C ASP A 336 -8.33 -28.69 29.37
N GLU A 337 -8.79 -27.68 30.14
CA GLU A 337 -8.28 -26.31 30.05
C GLU A 337 -6.78 -26.18 30.36
N CYS A 338 -6.13 -27.23 30.87
CA CYS A 338 -4.68 -27.31 31.03
C CYS A 338 -3.92 -27.49 29.69
N PHE A 339 -4.48 -28.18 28.69
CA PHE A 339 -3.75 -28.60 27.46
C PHE A 339 -4.41 -28.07 26.18
N GLY A 340 -3.64 -27.49 25.24
CA GLY A 340 -4.20 -26.92 24.00
C GLY A 340 -3.50 -25.66 23.49
N LEU A 341 -3.81 -25.26 22.25
CA LEU A 341 -3.33 -24.03 21.60
C LEU A 341 -4.29 -22.87 21.89
N LEU A 342 -3.78 -21.70 22.28
CA LEU A 342 -4.60 -20.49 22.43
C LEU A 342 -5.09 -19.99 21.06
N GLN A 343 -6.39 -19.80 20.90
CA GLN A 343 -7.01 -19.28 19.66
C GLN A 343 -6.41 -17.93 19.27
N GLU A 344 -6.18 -17.05 20.25
CA GLU A 344 -5.59 -15.72 20.04
C GLU A 344 -4.19 -15.79 19.41
N LYS A 345 -3.35 -16.76 19.81
CA LYS A 345 -2.00 -16.94 19.24
C LYS A 345 -2.03 -17.53 17.81
N LEU A 346 -3.15 -18.15 17.40
CA LEU A 346 -3.36 -18.66 16.03
C LEU A 346 -3.95 -17.59 15.09
N ALA A 347 -4.90 -16.80 15.59
CA ALA A 347 -5.52 -15.70 14.85
C ALA A 347 -4.59 -14.48 14.73
N ASN A 348 -3.88 -14.13 15.81
CA ASN A 348 -3.04 -12.93 15.93
C ASN A 348 -1.61 -13.32 16.33
N PRO A 349 -0.80 -13.90 15.42
CA PRO A 349 0.59 -14.24 15.70
C PRO A 349 1.45 -12.99 15.91
N CYS A 350 2.37 -13.06 16.87
CA CYS A 350 3.34 -11.99 17.14
C CYS A 350 4.44 -11.97 16.06
N LEU A 351 4.45 -10.93 15.22
CA LEU A 351 5.45 -10.69 14.18
C LEU A 351 6.71 -10.04 14.76
N LEU A 352 7.56 -10.83 15.41
CA LEU A 352 8.88 -10.42 15.90
C LEU A 352 9.93 -11.42 15.44
N GLU A 353 11.11 -10.96 15.02
CA GLU A 353 12.28 -11.81 14.72
C GLU A 353 13.47 -11.49 15.63
N LEU A 354 14.20 -12.53 16.05
CA LEU A 354 15.39 -12.38 16.89
C LEU A 354 16.60 -11.80 16.13
N ILE A 355 16.57 -11.80 14.79
CA ILE A 355 17.60 -11.18 13.95
C ILE A 355 17.78 -9.69 14.27
N TRP A 356 16.69 -8.99 14.62
CA TRP A 356 16.74 -7.59 15.02
C TRP A 356 17.58 -7.43 16.29
N SER A 357 17.32 -8.26 17.31
CA SER A 357 18.06 -8.24 18.57
C SER A 357 19.53 -8.63 18.40
N TYR A 358 19.83 -9.60 17.53
CA TYR A 358 21.21 -9.97 17.19
C TYR A 358 22.00 -8.77 16.64
N TRP A 359 21.42 -8.00 15.71
CA TRP A 359 22.12 -6.83 15.15
C TRP A 359 22.26 -5.68 16.14
N HIS A 360 21.34 -5.50 17.09
CA HIS A 360 21.48 -4.46 18.13
C HIS A 360 22.53 -4.85 19.20
N GLU A 361 22.71 -6.15 19.49
CA GLU A 361 23.83 -6.68 20.30
C GLU A 361 25.19 -6.49 19.62
N GLU A 362 25.34 -6.87 18.35
CA GLU A 362 26.58 -6.62 17.57
C GLU A 362 26.81 -5.11 17.35
N GLY A 363 25.74 -4.31 17.38
CA GLY A 363 25.75 -2.84 17.34
C GLY A 363 26.31 -2.17 18.59
N MET A 364 26.60 -2.93 19.65
CA MET A 364 27.09 -2.48 20.97
C MET A 364 26.05 -1.77 21.86
N LEU A 365 24.75 -1.98 21.63
CA LEU A 365 23.67 -1.38 22.45
C LEU A 365 23.73 -1.86 23.90
N VAL A 366 23.68 -3.17 24.11
CA VAL A 366 23.63 -3.80 25.45
C VAL A 366 24.95 -3.60 26.19
N GLN A 367 26.06 -3.59 25.46
CA GLN A 367 27.41 -3.34 25.94
C GLN A 367 27.54 -1.88 26.42
N THR A 368 26.91 -0.92 25.73
CA THR A 368 26.79 0.48 26.17
C THR A 368 25.99 0.59 27.47
N ALA A 369 24.80 -0.04 27.53
CA ALA A 369 23.96 -0.05 28.73
C ALA A 369 24.66 -0.69 29.95
N ASN A 370 25.42 -1.77 29.73
CA ASN A 370 26.19 -2.44 30.77
C ASN A 370 27.41 -1.62 31.23
N ALA A 371 28.14 -0.96 30.32
CA ALA A 371 29.26 -0.08 30.68
C ALA A 371 28.80 1.11 31.53
N ILE A 372 27.66 1.71 31.18
CA ILE A 372 27.00 2.77 31.98
C ILE A 372 26.57 2.21 33.34
N SER A 373 25.93 1.03 33.37
CA SER A 373 25.50 0.38 34.62
C SER A 373 26.67 0.09 35.58
N TRP A 374 27.81 -0.39 35.07
CA TRP A 374 29.01 -0.60 35.88
C TRP A 374 29.54 0.72 36.45
N ARG A 375 29.64 1.78 35.64
CA ARG A 375 30.06 3.10 36.12
C ARG A 375 29.10 3.63 37.20
N PHE A 376 27.79 3.42 37.03
CA PHE A 376 26.76 3.81 38.00
C PHE A 376 26.86 3.04 39.33
N GLN A 377 27.23 1.75 39.28
CA GLN A 377 27.57 0.94 40.46
C GLN A 377 28.96 1.30 41.06
N ASN A 378 29.66 2.33 40.54
CA ASN A 378 31.05 2.66 40.86
C ASN A 378 32.03 1.47 40.68
N ARG A 379 31.76 0.59 39.72
CA ARG A 379 32.64 -0.50 39.30
C ARG A 379 33.46 -0.05 38.10
N ARG A 380 34.77 -0.34 38.13
CA ARG A 380 35.64 -0.15 36.96
C ARG A 380 35.31 -1.18 35.88
N GLY A 381 35.39 -0.76 34.62
CA GLY A 381 35.34 -1.67 33.48
C GLY A 381 36.53 -2.64 33.42
N ALA A 382 36.41 -3.66 32.58
CA ALA A 382 37.44 -4.69 32.39
C ALA A 382 38.69 -4.20 31.64
N ALA A 383 38.66 -3.00 31.05
CA ALA A 383 39.77 -2.42 30.31
C ALA A 383 40.87 -1.87 31.25
N PRO A 384 42.17 -1.97 30.89
CA PRO A 384 43.27 -1.41 31.70
C PRO A 384 43.21 0.09 31.95
N ARG A 385 42.53 0.83 31.05
CA ARG A 385 42.14 2.22 31.20
C ARG A 385 40.64 2.30 30.98
N ASP A 386 39.91 2.70 32.01
CA ASP A 386 38.46 2.90 31.95
C ASP A 386 38.18 4.37 31.54
N PRO A 387 37.64 4.64 30.34
CA PRO A 387 37.37 6.00 29.88
C PRO A 387 36.21 6.66 30.64
N LEU A 388 35.32 5.86 31.27
CA LEU A 388 34.16 6.38 32.01
C LEU A 388 34.51 6.74 33.46
N ALA A 389 35.65 6.26 33.98
CA ALA A 389 36.06 6.49 35.37
C ALA A 389 36.23 7.98 35.74
N ASN A 390 36.52 8.84 34.76
CA ASN A 390 36.66 10.29 34.93
C ASN A 390 35.40 11.07 34.54
N LEU A 391 34.31 10.42 34.11
CA LEU A 391 33.05 11.09 33.80
C LEU A 391 32.20 11.20 35.06
N GLU A 392 31.71 12.41 35.33
CA GLU A 392 30.79 12.67 36.43
C GLU A 392 29.38 12.20 36.12
N LEU A 393 28.71 11.64 37.13
CA LEU A 393 27.34 11.11 37.01
C LEU A 393 26.26 12.13 37.40
N ASP A 394 26.67 13.37 37.70
CA ASP A 394 25.77 14.45 38.12
C ASP A 394 24.59 14.69 37.15
N PRO A 395 24.79 14.72 35.82
CA PRO A 395 23.70 14.91 34.86
C PRO A 395 22.69 13.74 34.83
N LEU A 396 23.05 12.55 35.34
CA LEU A 396 22.17 11.38 35.39
C LEU A 396 21.34 11.29 36.67
N ARG A 397 21.49 12.22 37.63
CA ARG A 397 20.65 12.27 38.84
C ARG A 397 19.14 12.19 38.55
N PRO A 398 18.56 12.85 37.51
CA PRO A 398 17.14 12.71 37.18
C PRO A 398 16.73 11.29 36.79
N LEU A 399 17.66 10.47 36.28
CA LEU A 399 17.44 9.10 35.84
C LEU A 399 17.80 8.06 36.92
N ASN A 400 18.23 8.48 38.11
CA ASN A 400 18.74 7.61 39.18
C ASN A 400 17.79 6.46 39.51
N ASN A 401 16.49 6.74 39.63
CA ASN A 401 15.46 5.76 39.96
C ASN A 401 15.26 4.71 38.86
N LEU A 402 15.38 5.12 37.60
CA LEU A 402 15.27 4.24 36.43
C LEU A 402 16.53 3.37 36.28
N LEU A 403 17.72 3.95 36.47
CA LEU A 403 19.00 3.25 36.36
C LEU A 403 19.20 2.24 37.48
N TRP A 404 18.88 2.59 38.74
CA TRP A 404 18.90 1.60 39.84
C TRP A 404 17.86 0.51 39.65
N GLY A 405 16.66 0.82 39.14
CA GLY A 405 15.67 -0.20 38.79
C GLY A 405 16.19 -1.19 37.75
N TYR A 406 16.78 -0.70 36.65
CA TYR A 406 17.39 -1.53 35.60
C TYR A 406 18.55 -2.40 36.11
N ILE A 407 19.37 -1.85 37.00
CA ILE A 407 20.47 -2.57 37.67
C ILE A 407 19.92 -3.65 38.61
N GLN A 408 18.92 -3.35 39.44
CA GLN A 408 18.34 -4.31 40.38
C GLN A 408 17.58 -5.44 39.67
N ASP A 409 16.99 -5.17 38.50
CA ASP A 409 16.27 -6.15 37.68
C ASP A 409 17.20 -7.09 36.88
N GLU A 410 18.53 -7.03 37.05
CA GLU A 410 19.51 -7.88 36.36
C GLU A 410 19.20 -9.40 36.48
N GLN A 411 18.55 -9.83 37.56
CA GLN A 411 18.15 -11.23 37.77
C GLN A 411 16.96 -11.69 36.90
N HIS A 412 16.08 -10.76 36.49
CA HIS A 412 14.92 -11.06 35.65
C HIS A 412 15.14 -10.68 34.18
N ARG A 413 16.29 -10.10 33.85
CA ARG A 413 16.68 -9.79 32.46
C ARG A 413 17.28 -11.02 31.78
N LEU A 414 17.03 -11.15 30.48
CA LEU A 414 17.64 -12.18 29.65
C LEU A 414 19.16 -12.02 29.66
N THR A 415 19.85 -13.14 29.91
CA THR A 415 21.31 -13.17 29.85
C THR A 415 21.79 -13.20 28.40
N VAL A 416 22.96 -12.59 28.14
CA VAL A 416 23.62 -12.64 26.81
C VAL A 416 23.83 -14.09 26.36
N MET A 417 24.19 -14.99 27.28
CA MET A 417 24.31 -16.42 27.01
C MET A 417 23.00 -17.05 26.55
N ARG A 418 21.87 -16.74 27.21
CA ARG A 418 20.57 -17.28 26.78
C ARG A 418 20.20 -16.76 25.39
N ARG A 419 20.33 -15.47 25.12
CA ARG A 419 20.09 -14.91 23.77
C ARG A 419 20.97 -15.56 22.71
N ASN A 420 22.25 -15.81 23.03
CA ASN A 420 23.21 -16.42 22.10
C ASN A 420 22.84 -17.86 21.68
N TYR A 421 22.32 -18.68 22.61
CA TYR A 421 21.83 -20.02 22.26
C TYR A 421 20.64 -19.97 21.28
N GLU A 422 19.78 -18.97 21.40
CA GLU A 422 18.58 -18.83 20.55
C GLU A 422 18.93 -18.26 19.17
N TYR A 423 19.90 -17.34 19.08
CA TYR A 423 20.43 -16.87 17.78
C TYR A 423 21.02 -18.02 16.94
N ASP A 424 21.69 -18.97 17.59
CA ASP A 424 22.29 -20.14 16.93
C ASP A 424 21.23 -21.20 16.58
N HIS A 425 20.24 -21.41 17.46
CA HIS A 425 19.12 -22.30 17.20
C HIS A 425 18.18 -21.81 16.09
N HIS A 426 18.03 -20.50 15.90
CA HIS A 426 17.15 -19.93 14.88
C HIS A 426 17.86 -19.67 13.54
N TYR A 427 19.11 -19.22 13.58
CA TYR A 427 19.83 -18.72 12.40
C TYR A 427 21.27 -19.23 12.26
N GLY A 428 21.78 -20.04 13.20
CA GLY A 428 23.20 -20.43 13.23
C GLY A 428 24.14 -19.26 13.53
N LEU A 429 23.60 -18.16 14.04
CA LEU A 429 24.33 -16.94 14.38
C LEU A 429 24.78 -16.99 15.83
N ARG A 430 26.05 -16.67 16.08
CA ARG A 430 26.62 -16.61 17.43
C ARG A 430 27.37 -15.29 17.62
N LEU A 431 27.29 -14.73 18.81
CA LEU A 431 28.12 -13.63 19.30
C LEU A 431 29.52 -14.18 19.66
N GLU A 432 30.57 -13.39 19.42
CA GLU A 432 31.92 -13.71 19.91
C GLU A 432 32.42 -12.63 20.88
N GLY A 433 32.67 -12.99 22.13
CA GLY A 433 33.18 -12.05 23.13
C GLY A 433 33.46 -12.68 24.49
N GLN A 434 34.01 -11.90 25.43
CA GLN A 434 34.37 -12.38 26.77
C GLN A 434 33.16 -12.85 27.60
N ALA A 435 31.96 -12.37 27.29
CA ALA A 435 30.71 -12.78 27.93
C ALA A 435 30.18 -14.13 27.43
N VAL A 436 30.70 -14.64 26.30
CA VAL A 436 30.28 -15.92 25.69
C VAL A 436 31.41 -16.93 25.81
N GLN A 437 31.49 -17.59 26.96
CA GLN A 437 32.45 -18.64 27.25
C GLN A 437 31.74 -20.00 27.31
N GLN A 438 32.39 -21.06 26.82
CA GLN A 438 31.88 -22.45 26.85
C GLN A 438 30.51 -22.62 26.15
N PHE A 439 30.45 -22.22 24.87
CA PHE A 439 29.25 -22.35 24.05
C PHE A 439 29.10 -23.77 23.47
N ASN A 440 28.12 -24.54 23.98
CA ASN A 440 27.84 -25.92 23.57
C ASN A 440 26.34 -26.09 23.27
N PRO A 441 25.86 -25.70 22.07
CA PRO A 441 24.47 -25.79 21.68
C PRO A 441 24.03 -27.25 21.45
N ALA A 442 22.74 -27.53 21.66
CA ALA A 442 22.16 -28.85 21.38
C ALA A 442 21.82 -29.04 19.88
N ASP A 443 21.53 -27.95 19.17
CA ASP A 443 21.13 -27.93 17.76
C ASP A 443 21.50 -26.57 17.17
N THR A 444 21.93 -26.53 15.89
CA THR A 444 22.51 -25.34 15.22
C THR A 444 21.99 -25.23 13.78
N ARG A 445 21.71 -24.01 13.30
CA ARG A 445 21.22 -23.78 11.91
C ARG A 445 22.32 -23.35 10.96
N SER A 446 23.38 -24.17 10.84
CA SER A 446 24.59 -23.86 10.05
C SER A 446 24.35 -23.43 8.60
N LYS A 447 23.32 -23.97 7.93
CA LYS A 447 22.99 -23.64 6.52
C LYS A 447 22.19 -22.35 6.32
N PHE A 448 21.63 -21.75 7.37
CA PHE A 448 20.76 -20.58 7.22
C PHE A 448 21.48 -19.41 6.53
N LEU A 449 22.69 -19.09 6.99
CA LEU A 449 23.44 -17.94 6.48
C LEU A 449 23.82 -18.10 5.00
N GLU A 450 24.22 -19.30 4.60
CA GLU A 450 24.51 -19.66 3.20
C GLU A 450 23.26 -19.47 2.32
N ALA A 451 22.13 -20.06 2.72
CA ALA A 451 20.88 -19.96 1.96
C ALA A 451 20.33 -18.52 1.89
N PHE A 452 20.43 -17.76 2.99
CA PHE A 452 19.97 -16.37 3.04
C PHE A 452 20.85 -15.44 2.19
N HIS A 453 22.18 -15.58 2.26
CA HIS A 453 23.08 -14.83 1.37
C HIS A 453 22.91 -15.26 -0.11
N HIS A 454 22.61 -16.53 -0.39
CA HIS A 454 22.29 -17.01 -1.73
C HIS A 454 21.01 -16.34 -2.28
N LEU A 455 19.95 -16.30 -1.48
CA LEU A 455 18.71 -15.59 -1.80
C LEU A 455 18.97 -14.10 -2.11
N LEU A 456 19.71 -13.40 -1.25
CA LEU A 456 20.07 -11.99 -1.45
C LEU A 456 20.86 -11.78 -2.76
N ARG A 457 21.83 -12.65 -3.06
CA ARG A 457 22.58 -12.63 -4.33
C ARG A 457 21.65 -12.82 -5.53
N LEU A 458 20.76 -13.81 -5.51
CA LEU A 458 19.79 -14.05 -6.59
C LEU A 458 18.85 -12.87 -6.80
N CYS A 459 18.43 -12.19 -5.72
CA CYS A 459 17.63 -10.96 -5.83
C CYS A 459 18.39 -9.85 -6.58
N THR A 460 19.71 -9.70 -6.39
CA THR A 460 20.48 -8.70 -7.15
C THR A 460 20.55 -9.02 -8.65
N VAL A 461 20.61 -10.31 -9.03
CA VAL A 461 20.57 -10.74 -10.43
C VAL A 461 19.18 -10.47 -11.01
N PHE A 462 18.12 -10.82 -10.28
CA PHE A 462 16.74 -10.52 -10.65
C PHE A 462 16.52 -9.03 -10.87
N TYR A 463 16.99 -8.15 -9.98
CA TYR A 463 16.84 -6.69 -10.17
C TYR A 463 17.53 -6.16 -11.42
N LYS A 464 18.70 -6.70 -11.81
CA LYS A 464 19.36 -6.33 -13.07
C LYS A 464 18.52 -6.72 -14.28
N GLN A 465 17.87 -7.88 -14.25
CA GLN A 465 16.98 -8.34 -15.32
C GLN A 465 15.65 -7.57 -15.35
N ASP A 466 15.11 -7.20 -14.18
CA ASP A 466 13.81 -6.54 -14.05
C ASP A 466 13.90 -5.01 -14.28
N ASP A 467 15.10 -4.42 -14.18
CA ASP A 467 15.40 -3.08 -14.70
C ASP A 467 15.58 -3.07 -16.23
N ASP A 468 15.95 -4.20 -16.84
CA ASP A 468 16.09 -4.32 -18.30
C ASP A 468 14.73 -4.55 -18.96
N THR A 469 14.08 -3.47 -19.35
CA THR A 469 12.80 -3.48 -20.10
C THR A 469 12.80 -4.28 -21.41
N THR A 470 13.95 -4.77 -21.89
CA THR A 470 14.04 -5.65 -23.07
C THR A 470 13.90 -7.14 -22.74
N VAL A 471 13.99 -7.53 -21.47
CA VAL A 471 13.95 -8.92 -20.99
C VAL A 471 12.82 -9.11 -19.98
N LYS A 472 12.11 -10.25 -20.05
CA LYS A 472 11.23 -10.68 -18.96
C LYS A 472 12.08 -11.35 -17.89
N ALA A 473 12.24 -10.70 -16.74
CA ALA A 473 13.01 -11.24 -15.62
C ALA A 473 12.41 -12.55 -15.09
N ASP A 474 13.27 -13.53 -14.80
CA ASP A 474 12.85 -14.82 -14.24
C ASP A 474 12.98 -14.83 -12.71
N ALA A 475 11.85 -15.00 -12.01
CA ALA A 475 11.81 -15.11 -10.56
C ALA A 475 11.86 -16.57 -10.05
N PHE A 476 11.88 -17.57 -10.92
CA PHE A 476 11.92 -18.98 -10.50
C PHE A 476 13.16 -19.36 -9.66
N PRO A 477 14.39 -18.83 -9.92
CA PRO A 477 15.52 -19.02 -9.02
C PRO A 477 15.28 -18.44 -7.63
N VAL A 478 14.63 -17.26 -7.56
CA VAL A 478 14.29 -16.60 -6.29
C VAL A 478 13.25 -17.43 -5.52
N LEU A 479 12.23 -17.99 -6.20
CA LEU A 479 11.25 -18.88 -5.59
C LEU A 479 11.90 -20.10 -4.91
N ASN A 480 12.87 -20.75 -5.57
CA ASN A 480 13.55 -21.91 -4.98
C ASN A 480 14.39 -21.53 -3.76
N ALA A 481 15.11 -20.41 -3.79
CA ALA A 481 15.86 -19.92 -2.63
C ALA A 481 14.93 -19.46 -1.47
N LEU A 482 13.75 -18.91 -1.77
CA LEU A 482 12.71 -18.60 -0.78
C LEU A 482 12.19 -19.88 -0.10
N LYS A 483 11.95 -20.95 -0.87
CA LYS A 483 11.56 -22.26 -0.34
C LYS A 483 12.63 -22.87 0.57
N GLU A 484 13.89 -22.85 0.14
CA GLU A 484 15.00 -23.39 0.93
C GLU A 484 15.20 -22.62 2.24
N THR A 485 15.17 -21.29 2.19
CA THR A 485 15.28 -20.44 3.39
C THR A 485 14.07 -20.61 4.32
N HIS A 486 12.84 -20.65 3.79
CA HIS A 486 11.63 -20.95 4.57
C HIS A 486 11.72 -22.33 5.26
N LEU A 487 12.17 -23.36 4.54
CA LEU A 487 12.33 -24.71 5.09
C LEU A 487 13.34 -24.74 6.23
N ILE A 488 14.48 -24.04 6.12
CA ILE A 488 15.47 -23.94 7.20
C ILE A 488 14.90 -23.16 8.40
N LEU A 489 14.18 -22.05 8.16
CA LEU A 489 13.56 -21.25 9.22
C LEU A 489 12.46 -22.01 9.97
N SER A 490 11.65 -22.81 9.28
CA SER A 490 10.58 -23.62 9.89
C SER A 490 11.12 -24.69 10.86
N GLN A 491 12.31 -25.25 10.58
CA GLN A 491 12.98 -26.20 11.50
C GLN A 491 13.36 -25.57 12.85
N GLY A 492 13.61 -24.25 12.89
CA GLY A 492 13.89 -23.49 14.11
C GLY A 492 12.66 -22.83 14.76
N ALA A 493 11.45 -23.02 14.22
CA ALA A 493 10.28 -22.24 14.65
C ALA A 493 9.77 -22.58 16.07
N HIS A 494 10.15 -23.72 16.64
CA HIS A 494 9.63 -24.20 17.94
C HIS A 494 9.85 -23.20 19.09
N ASN A 495 11.03 -22.58 19.19
CA ASN A 495 11.33 -21.57 20.21
C ASN A 495 10.84 -20.15 19.82
N GLN A 496 10.48 -19.90 18.56
CA GLN A 496 9.98 -18.60 18.08
C GLN A 496 8.60 -18.26 18.63
N PHE A 497 7.79 -19.27 18.96
CA PHE A 497 6.49 -19.11 19.62
C PHE A 497 6.59 -18.92 21.14
N GLY A 498 7.78 -19.13 21.73
CA GLY A 498 8.07 -18.83 23.13
C GLY A 498 8.32 -17.33 23.33
N ASP A 499 8.17 -16.82 24.55
CA ASP A 499 8.16 -15.38 24.84
C ASP A 499 9.55 -14.70 24.80
N LEU A 500 10.55 -15.34 24.18
CA LEU A 500 11.93 -14.85 24.13
C LEU A 500 12.17 -13.72 23.10
N PRO A 501 11.59 -13.73 21.87
CA PRO A 501 11.66 -12.59 20.95
C PRO A 501 10.97 -11.34 21.50
N SER A 502 9.83 -11.49 22.19
CA SER A 502 9.11 -10.38 22.82
C SER A 502 9.88 -9.82 24.01
N THR A 503 10.35 -10.65 24.94
CA THR A 503 11.17 -10.17 26.09
C THR A 503 12.48 -9.53 25.64
N ALA A 504 13.18 -10.09 24.64
CA ALA A 504 14.38 -9.47 24.07
C ALA A 504 14.09 -8.12 23.39
N ARG A 505 12.95 -7.99 22.68
CA ARG A 505 12.49 -6.71 22.10
C ARG A 505 12.22 -5.67 23.18
N ILE A 506 11.47 -6.05 24.22
CA ILE A 506 11.11 -5.18 25.36
C ILE A 506 12.38 -4.64 26.02
N GLU A 507 13.32 -5.51 26.39
CA GLU A 507 14.56 -5.10 27.06
C GLU A 507 15.43 -4.15 26.24
N MET A 508 15.50 -4.34 24.92
CA MET A 508 16.30 -3.51 24.03
C MET A 508 15.61 -2.17 23.75
N LEU A 509 14.29 -2.14 23.52
CA LEU A 509 13.53 -0.89 23.45
C LEU A 509 13.68 -0.06 24.74
N MET A 510 13.62 -0.69 25.92
CA MET A 510 13.90 0.00 27.19
C MET A 510 15.31 0.61 27.23
N GLN A 511 16.32 -0.08 26.72
CA GLN A 511 17.71 0.42 26.67
C GLN A 511 17.86 1.58 25.68
N GLU A 512 17.26 1.47 24.49
CA GLU A 512 17.21 2.56 23.51
C GLU A 512 16.52 3.80 24.10
N TRP A 513 15.39 3.63 24.79
CA TRP A 513 14.67 4.76 25.39
C TRP A 513 15.44 5.41 26.54
N LEU A 514 16.10 4.60 27.38
CA LEU A 514 17.00 5.11 28.42
C LEU A 514 18.16 5.92 27.80
N LEU A 515 18.76 5.47 26.69
CA LEU A 515 19.85 6.18 26.01
C LEU A 515 19.37 7.41 25.22
N ALA A 516 18.16 7.39 24.67
CA ALA A 516 17.54 8.52 23.96
C ALA A 516 17.34 9.76 24.85
N ARG A 517 17.35 9.58 26.17
CA ARG A 517 17.18 10.64 27.17
C ARG A 517 18.20 11.78 26.99
N PRO A 518 17.77 13.06 27.03
CA PRO A 518 18.67 14.20 26.84
C PRO A 518 19.77 14.29 27.91
N GLU A 519 19.56 13.73 29.10
CA GLU A 519 20.55 13.67 30.19
C GLU A 519 21.85 12.96 29.75
N PHE A 520 21.77 11.95 28.86
CA PHE A 520 22.98 11.28 28.32
C PHE A 520 23.77 12.13 27.32
N ARG A 521 23.21 13.24 26.81
CA ARG A 521 23.90 14.17 25.90
C ARG A 521 25.01 14.94 26.59
N GLU A 522 24.87 15.20 27.89
CA GLU A 522 25.87 15.93 28.68
C GLU A 522 27.00 15.02 29.17
N VAL A 523 26.70 13.74 29.44
CA VAL A 523 27.68 12.74 29.88
C VAL A 523 28.54 12.21 28.72
N LEU A 524 27.94 11.99 27.54
CA LEU A 524 28.63 11.35 26.42
C LEU A 524 28.99 12.37 25.32
N PRO A 525 30.24 12.36 24.80
CA PRO A 525 30.73 13.31 23.80
C PRO A 525 30.11 13.01 22.42
N THR A 526 28.88 13.49 22.24
CA THR A 526 28.02 13.20 21.09
C THR A 526 28.21 14.20 19.95
N ARG A 527 28.05 13.73 18.70
CA ARG A 527 28.27 14.55 17.50
C ARG A 527 26.93 15.02 16.93
N ILE A 528 26.42 16.12 17.46
CA ILE A 528 25.09 16.71 17.16
C ILE A 528 24.86 16.95 15.65
N MET A 529 25.92 17.20 14.86
CA MET A 529 25.82 17.42 13.41
C MET A 529 25.65 16.13 12.58
N VAL A 530 25.72 14.94 13.18
CA VAL A 530 25.44 13.68 12.49
C VAL A 530 23.94 13.39 12.59
N ALA A 531 23.25 13.43 11.45
CA ALA A 531 21.82 13.18 11.37
C ALA A 531 21.50 11.69 11.53
N TYR A 532 21.24 11.26 12.76
CA TYR A 532 20.67 9.93 13.05
C TYR A 532 19.13 9.99 12.99
N PRO A 533 18.45 8.92 12.50
CA PRO A 533 17.00 8.85 12.47
C PRO A 533 16.36 8.65 13.86
N GLU A 534 17.15 8.20 14.85
CA GLU A 534 16.69 7.92 16.21
C GLU A 534 17.69 8.46 17.24
N PRO A 535 17.22 9.06 18.36
CA PRO A 535 18.04 9.83 19.29
C PRO A 535 18.96 9.01 20.22
N TRP A 536 18.81 7.69 20.29
CA TRP A 536 19.67 6.81 21.11
C TRP A 536 20.99 6.46 20.41
N MET A 537 21.00 6.53 19.07
CA MET A 537 22.11 6.05 18.24
C MET A 537 23.38 6.89 18.43
N ASP A 538 23.22 8.19 18.70
CA ASP A 538 24.35 9.11 18.91
C ASP A 538 25.11 8.80 20.22
N ARG A 539 24.42 8.28 21.25
CA ARG A 539 25.02 7.84 22.53
C ARG A 539 25.83 6.57 22.33
N VAL A 540 25.30 5.60 21.59
CA VAL A 540 25.99 4.32 21.32
C VAL A 540 27.21 4.56 20.43
N ASP A 541 27.11 5.34 19.35
CA ASP A 541 28.27 5.70 18.52
C ASP A 541 29.30 6.59 19.26
N ALA A 542 28.89 7.37 20.27
CA ALA A 542 29.82 8.05 21.17
C ALA A 542 30.52 7.09 22.15
N MET A 543 29.79 6.16 22.75
CA MET A 543 30.35 5.13 23.64
C MET A 543 31.36 4.24 22.91
N LYS A 544 31.03 3.79 21.69
CA LYS A 544 31.93 2.97 20.86
C LYS A 544 33.28 3.64 20.63
N ARG A 545 33.28 4.95 20.37
CA ARG A 545 34.51 5.74 20.23
C ARG A 545 35.25 5.93 21.55
N LEU A 546 34.56 6.20 22.66
CA LEU A 546 35.17 6.31 23.98
C LEU A 546 35.89 5.03 24.41
N GLN A 547 35.30 3.87 24.12
CA GLN A 547 35.78 2.56 24.54
C GLN A 547 36.76 1.90 23.56
N GLY A 548 36.99 2.48 22.37
CA GLY A 548 37.79 1.85 21.32
C GLY A 548 37.18 0.55 20.79
N TRP A 549 35.85 0.50 20.68
CA TRP A 549 35.11 -0.59 20.03
C TRP A 549 35.09 -0.37 18.50
N SER A 550 34.07 -0.87 17.79
CA SER A 550 34.00 -0.75 16.33
C SER A 550 33.77 0.69 15.85
N ASP A 551 34.53 1.13 14.83
CA ASP A 551 34.37 2.43 14.17
C ASP A 551 33.15 2.52 13.24
N THR A 552 32.50 1.39 12.92
CA THR A 552 31.32 1.33 12.06
C THR A 552 30.10 1.96 12.75
N SER A 553 29.36 2.82 12.06
CA SER A 553 28.19 3.48 12.68
C SER A 553 27.06 2.50 13.01
N VAL A 554 26.44 2.68 14.18
CA VAL A 554 25.22 1.99 14.64
C VAL A 554 24.08 2.06 13.62
N LEU A 555 24.02 3.07 12.76
CA LEU A 555 23.03 3.18 11.68
C LEU A 555 22.97 1.93 10.79
N HIS A 556 24.10 1.32 10.48
CA HIS A 556 24.10 0.12 9.65
C HIS A 556 23.58 -1.12 10.40
N PHE A 557 23.87 -1.24 11.70
CA PHE A 557 23.35 -2.32 12.55
C PHE A 557 21.83 -2.21 12.74
N ARG A 558 21.32 -1.00 13.01
CA ARG A 558 19.88 -0.71 13.05
C ARG A 558 19.19 -1.12 11.74
N ASN A 559 19.75 -0.71 10.60
CA ASN A 559 19.18 -1.01 9.29
C ASN A 559 19.22 -2.52 8.98
N LEU A 560 20.28 -3.24 9.36
CA LEU A 560 20.33 -4.71 9.28
C LEU A 560 19.26 -5.37 10.14
N GLY A 561 18.98 -4.84 11.34
CA GLY A 561 17.90 -5.30 12.21
C GLY A 561 16.53 -5.13 11.57
N ILE A 562 16.19 -3.92 11.12
CA ILE A 562 14.87 -3.60 10.54
C ILE A 562 14.64 -4.33 9.21
N PHE A 563 15.58 -4.26 8.27
CA PHE A 563 15.42 -4.91 6.97
C PHE A 563 15.50 -6.43 7.10
N GLY A 564 16.36 -6.96 7.99
CA GLY A 564 16.43 -8.38 8.29
C GLY A 564 15.13 -8.92 8.88
N GLU A 565 14.52 -8.20 9.82
CA GLU A 565 13.22 -8.56 10.39
C GLU A 565 12.11 -8.58 9.34
N GLN A 566 11.96 -7.51 8.54
CA GLN A 566 10.93 -7.46 7.48
C GLN A 566 11.07 -8.61 6.47
N LEU A 567 12.30 -8.92 6.04
CA LEU A 567 12.58 -10.02 5.11
C LEU A 567 12.29 -11.39 5.73
N LEU A 568 12.78 -11.65 6.96
CA LEU A 568 12.62 -12.96 7.60
C LEU A 568 11.18 -13.22 8.06
N LEU A 569 10.42 -12.19 8.46
CA LEU A 569 8.98 -12.33 8.71
C LEU A 569 8.24 -12.75 7.44
N ALA A 570 8.51 -12.11 6.29
CA ALA A 570 7.86 -12.46 5.02
C ALA A 570 8.24 -13.87 4.52
N ILE A 571 9.46 -14.33 4.80
CA ILE A 571 9.90 -15.69 4.49
C ILE A 571 9.30 -16.71 5.47
N ARG A 572 9.25 -16.43 6.78
CA ARG A 572 8.75 -17.38 7.79
C ARG A 572 7.24 -17.57 7.72
N TRP A 573 6.48 -16.48 7.60
CA TRP A 573 5.02 -16.50 7.68
C TRP A 573 4.33 -16.68 6.31
N GLY A 574 5.04 -16.44 5.22
CA GLY A 574 4.58 -16.78 3.87
C GLY A 574 4.54 -18.30 3.65
N HIS A 575 3.50 -18.79 2.99
CA HIS A 575 3.31 -20.22 2.72
C HIS A 575 4.12 -20.71 1.50
N TRP A 576 5.44 -20.55 1.52
CA TRP A 576 6.30 -20.83 0.36
C TRP A 576 6.34 -22.30 -0.10
N SER A 577 5.97 -23.26 0.77
CA SER A 577 6.12 -24.69 0.50
C SER A 577 5.33 -25.21 -0.69
N ASP A 578 4.10 -24.73 -0.91
CA ASP A 578 3.18 -25.24 -1.94
C ASP A 578 3.21 -24.41 -3.24
N VAL A 579 3.85 -23.24 -3.21
CA VAL A 579 3.89 -22.26 -4.31
C VAL A 579 4.69 -22.79 -5.48
N GLN A 580 4.05 -23.15 -6.60
CA GLN A 580 4.75 -23.64 -7.78
C GLN A 580 5.05 -22.54 -8.81
N GLU A 581 4.27 -21.47 -8.81
CA GLU A 581 4.35 -20.38 -9.79
C GLU A 581 5.33 -19.27 -9.36
N PRO A 582 6.12 -18.71 -10.29
CA PRO A 582 7.13 -17.69 -9.97
C PRO A 582 6.52 -16.31 -9.63
N ILE A 583 5.23 -16.07 -9.89
CA ILE A 583 4.56 -14.76 -9.77
C ILE A 583 4.63 -14.22 -8.33
N GLN A 584 4.44 -15.07 -7.32
CA GLN A 584 4.53 -14.67 -5.92
C GLN A 584 5.97 -14.28 -5.51
N ALA A 585 6.98 -15.02 -5.99
CA ALA A 585 8.39 -14.66 -5.76
C ALA A 585 8.80 -13.38 -6.51
N PHE A 586 8.25 -13.15 -7.70
CA PHE A 586 8.42 -11.92 -8.49
C PHE A 586 7.86 -10.71 -7.73
N ASN A 587 6.62 -10.82 -7.25
CA ASN A 587 5.97 -9.77 -6.45
C ASN A 587 6.71 -9.52 -5.13
N TRP A 588 7.18 -10.57 -4.45
CA TRP A 588 7.99 -10.46 -3.22
C TRP A 588 9.29 -9.71 -3.47
N ALA A 589 10.04 -10.10 -4.51
CA ALA A 589 11.32 -9.49 -4.85
C ALA A 589 11.15 -8.00 -5.17
N ARG A 590 10.09 -7.62 -5.90
CA ARG A 590 9.74 -6.21 -6.16
C ARG A 590 9.34 -5.46 -4.89
N PHE A 591 8.46 -6.04 -4.06
CA PHE A 591 7.96 -5.41 -2.83
C PHE A 591 9.09 -5.05 -1.87
N PHE A 592 9.99 -6.01 -1.63
CA PHE A 592 11.11 -5.90 -0.69
C PHE A 592 12.41 -5.34 -1.29
N ARG A 593 12.38 -4.82 -2.53
CA ARG A 593 13.60 -4.37 -3.23
C ARG A 593 14.47 -3.39 -2.42
N PRO A 594 13.95 -2.32 -1.78
CA PRO A 594 14.77 -1.44 -0.96
C PRO A 594 15.27 -2.10 0.34
N GLN A 595 14.52 -3.04 0.92
CA GLN A 595 14.95 -3.80 2.08
C GLN A 595 16.12 -4.71 1.74
N VAL A 596 16.06 -5.46 0.63
CA VAL A 596 17.15 -6.30 0.13
C VAL A 596 18.40 -5.48 -0.18
N GLN A 597 18.27 -4.41 -0.98
CA GLN A 597 19.40 -3.56 -1.34
C GLN A 597 19.98 -2.82 -0.12
N GLY A 598 19.12 -2.33 0.78
CA GLY A 598 19.50 -1.67 2.02
C GLY A 598 20.21 -2.61 2.99
N TYR A 599 19.76 -3.87 3.09
CA TYR A 599 20.42 -4.92 3.88
C TYR A 599 21.80 -5.22 3.33
N ILE A 600 21.94 -5.48 2.02
CA ILE A 600 23.24 -5.76 1.38
C ILE A 600 24.23 -4.61 1.59
N HIS A 601 23.79 -3.36 1.39
CA HIS A 601 24.63 -2.18 1.62
C HIS A 601 25.06 -2.05 3.10
N ALA A 602 24.13 -2.22 4.04
CA ALA A 602 24.43 -2.16 5.47
C ALA A 602 25.33 -3.33 5.91
N TYR A 603 25.15 -4.53 5.34
CA TYR A 603 25.98 -5.70 5.60
C TYR A 603 27.42 -5.43 5.16
N ARG A 604 27.62 -4.97 3.92
CA ARG A 604 28.93 -4.56 3.40
C ARG A 604 29.59 -3.48 4.25
N ALA A 605 28.82 -2.49 4.73
CA ALA A 605 29.35 -1.47 5.62
C ALA A 605 29.84 -2.05 6.97
N VAL A 606 29.13 -3.04 7.53
CA VAL A 606 29.39 -3.67 8.84
C VAL A 606 30.48 -4.75 8.78
N THR A 607 30.37 -5.72 7.89
CA THR A 607 31.27 -6.88 7.79
C THR A 607 32.43 -6.68 6.82
N GLY A 608 32.23 -5.85 5.78
CA GLY A 608 33.18 -5.65 4.68
C GLY A 608 32.96 -6.58 3.48
N VAL A 609 32.08 -7.57 3.58
CA VAL A 609 31.75 -8.53 2.51
C VAL A 609 30.66 -7.95 1.60
N ASP A 610 30.86 -8.02 0.29
CA ASP A 610 29.87 -7.57 -0.69
C ASP A 610 29.07 -8.75 -1.27
N LEU A 611 27.80 -8.85 -0.87
CA LEU A 611 26.88 -9.90 -1.33
C LEU A 611 26.37 -9.67 -2.76
N ALA A 612 26.55 -8.47 -3.33
CA ALA A 612 26.16 -8.13 -4.70
C ALA A 612 27.32 -8.29 -5.72
N ALA A 613 28.52 -8.65 -5.26
CA ALA A 613 29.66 -8.85 -6.14
C ALA A 613 29.50 -10.10 -7.00
N GLU A 614 29.71 -9.96 -8.31
CA GLU A 614 29.82 -11.09 -9.23
C GLU A 614 31.17 -11.78 -9.05
N THR A 615 31.28 -12.58 -8.00
CA THR A 615 32.44 -13.48 -7.82
C THR A 615 32.41 -14.57 -8.88
N VAL A 616 33.59 -14.85 -9.47
CA VAL A 616 33.80 -15.97 -10.39
C VAL A 616 33.52 -17.30 -9.69
N ASP A 617 33.79 -17.38 -8.39
CA ASP A 617 33.38 -18.49 -7.55
C ASP A 617 31.86 -18.46 -7.31
N THR A 618 31.23 -19.60 -7.57
CA THR A 618 29.80 -19.84 -7.31
C THR A 618 29.48 -20.02 -5.82
N GLN A 619 30.50 -20.18 -4.97
CA GLN A 619 30.34 -20.32 -3.54
C GLN A 619 29.96 -18.97 -2.90
N VAL A 620 28.92 -18.99 -2.09
CA VAL A 620 28.45 -17.84 -1.32
C VAL A 620 29.24 -17.77 -0.02
N ASP A 621 29.68 -16.58 0.39
CA ASP A 621 30.38 -16.40 1.66
C ASP A 621 29.41 -16.65 2.83
N ALA A 622 29.56 -17.81 3.47
CA ALA A 622 28.79 -18.22 4.65
C ALA A 622 29.57 -18.01 5.95
N THR A 623 30.59 -17.13 5.97
CA THR A 623 31.31 -16.83 7.22
C THR A 623 30.46 -16.02 8.20
N LEU A 624 30.50 -16.43 9.47
CA LEU A 624 29.67 -15.84 10.53
C LEU A 624 29.96 -14.33 10.71
N PRO A 625 28.94 -13.46 10.81
CA PRO A 625 29.14 -12.02 10.91
C PRO A 625 30.00 -11.60 12.12
N SER A 626 29.85 -12.27 13.26
CA SER A 626 30.67 -12.06 14.46
C SER A 626 32.16 -12.33 14.23
N VAL A 627 32.52 -13.33 13.43
CA VAL A 627 33.91 -13.63 13.05
C VAL A 627 34.46 -12.51 12.17
N LEU A 628 33.67 -12.00 11.22
CA LEU A 628 34.04 -10.87 10.36
C LEU A 628 34.23 -9.59 11.18
N LEU A 629 33.30 -9.30 12.09
CA LEU A 629 33.37 -8.15 13.01
C LEU A 629 34.58 -8.21 13.93
N LYS A 630 34.88 -9.37 14.51
CA LYS A 630 36.07 -9.60 15.34
C LYS A 630 37.37 -9.44 14.56
N ARG A 631 37.44 -9.96 13.32
CA ARG A 631 38.58 -9.71 12.43
C ARG A 631 38.76 -8.22 12.15
N ARG A 632 37.67 -7.49 11.89
CA ARG A 632 37.68 -6.06 11.61
C ARG A 632 38.13 -5.23 12.82
N LEU A 633 37.61 -5.53 14.01
CA LEU A 633 38.02 -4.90 15.26
C LEU A 633 39.50 -5.18 15.58
N ALA A 634 39.98 -6.41 15.33
CA ALA A 634 41.40 -6.75 15.48
C ALA A 634 42.31 -6.05 14.45
N LEU A 635 41.81 -5.70 13.26
CA LEU A 635 42.53 -4.88 12.28
C LEU A 635 42.55 -3.39 12.70
N GLN A 636 41.43 -2.87 13.19
CA GLN A 636 41.30 -1.51 13.71
C GLN A 636 42.28 -1.28 14.88
N GLN A 637 42.31 -2.19 15.85
CA GLN A 637 43.24 -2.18 17.00
C GLN A 637 44.73 -2.34 16.64
N ARG A 638 45.05 -2.74 15.40
CA ARG A 638 46.44 -2.76 14.88
C ARG A 638 46.80 -1.49 14.13
N ALA A 639 45.82 -0.67 13.76
CA ALA A 639 46.01 0.57 13.02
C ALA A 639 46.02 1.80 13.95
N SER A 640 45.42 1.68 15.14
CA SER A 640 45.47 2.63 16.27
C SER A 640 46.71 2.46 17.14
#